data_AF-D3BRS4-F1
#
_entry.id   AF-D3BRS4-F1
#
_cell.length_a   1.000
_cell.length_b   1.000
_cell.length_c   1.000
_cell.angle_alpha   90.00
_cell.angle_beta   90.00
_cell.angle_gamma   90.00
#
_symmetry.space_group_name_H-M   'P 1'
#
loop_
_entity.id
_entity.type
_entity.pdbx_description
1 polymer ?
#
loop_
_entity_poly.entity_id
_entity_poly.type
_entity_poly.pdbx_seq_one_letter_code
_entity_poly.pdbx_strand_id
1 'polypeptide(L)'
;MEGDFFTKSKNLVRVIAAYNPGLFIPLEAVGNSTIKYLYMQNCSAYLIPEDLLDGGLMDLNANGVDFQGSYYPQVMMCAPYELISHTIPDSEVFDYAALHPGYRNYVSDSKFINFNQNFNTRTCVPTIGFISTLASNLANFTISGADLGPFSDYTTVTLSSPYISSVVLNCSIIKPNRSYQCVNPRTMTGIVSLNLRVNNSIIPNPQTTVNVATARPFVTSVSAAPTRGGPVTVTGENLFLRQDAQSYVRVGAASSGVYITNYKILVPFKSFSFNMVSGFGGNISLYINVTNIGSNLATTPTIYYAAPVIFEASLTANIEQNLTISGDNFWNDSSLVSVSIDSQPCPVVSSDFSNIVCKPQIYPFKAGGLPLSVKVNDKTTTGSVYFIDTGICPNQCNSNGNCTVNGCVCFKGFTGPGCKDKIIYVDHNVNKTKPDTTIGAKEIDAILSIVALRELDSNGGLITEYPFNTWAFDNQTENIYIYKTNASSTNITVTVQWFEDASNFSFGGQVIPIGSNTIKYSIEMTNYSFRDKLSTLQLVMSATMSSSESDPCSQNQVGKSTDSTSIQWIKLTVNNRSLYGRFIKTGYIDGRSEVLSNHLLDSNYRVIESTDGKSTSSNTAQTYIGLNIPQYETSIFLDPDFSVLVSDDKPQCKSGLSVGQIAGIVVGAAVFVVIVAIIGAFLLRRKFKIFIDGKKIKMVEINKS
;
A
#
# COMPACT_ATOMS: atom_id res chain seq x y z
N MET A 1 -40.23 4.54 -63.33
CA MET A 1 -40.28 3.41 -62.37
C MET A 1 -41.27 3.77 -61.28
N GLU A 2 -42.05 2.82 -60.75
CA GLU A 2 -42.81 3.08 -59.52
C GLU A 2 -41.83 3.36 -58.37
N GLY A 3 -42.12 4.35 -57.51
CA GLY A 3 -41.21 4.77 -56.42
C GLY A 3 -40.80 3.65 -55.46
N ASP A 4 -41.61 2.60 -55.39
CA ASP A 4 -41.37 1.39 -54.61
C ASP A 4 -40.18 0.54 -55.10
N PHE A 5 -39.70 0.72 -56.34
CA PHE A 5 -38.57 -0.05 -56.87
C PHE A 5 -37.27 0.20 -56.09
N PHE A 6 -37.02 1.46 -55.76
CA PHE A 6 -35.78 1.91 -55.10
C PHE A 6 -35.75 1.53 -53.62
N THR A 7 -36.89 1.55 -52.95
CA THR A 7 -37.02 1.23 -51.52
C THR A 7 -37.11 -0.27 -51.24
N LYS A 8 -37.61 -1.09 -52.19
CA LYS A 8 -37.69 -2.56 -52.06
C LYS A 8 -36.37 -3.28 -52.41
N SER A 9 -35.47 -2.64 -53.15
CA SER A 9 -34.23 -3.24 -53.65
C SER A 9 -33.04 -3.02 -52.71
N LYS A 10 -33.00 -3.74 -51.58
CA LYS A 10 -32.00 -3.55 -50.50
C LYS A 10 -30.52 -3.79 -50.88
N ASN A 11 -30.23 -4.38 -52.03
CA ASN A 11 -28.87 -4.65 -52.52
C ASN A 11 -28.48 -3.78 -53.72
N LEU A 12 -29.36 -2.87 -54.15
CA LEU A 12 -29.10 -2.03 -55.31
C LEU A 12 -28.19 -0.86 -54.91
N VAL A 13 -26.93 -0.92 -55.34
CA VAL A 13 -25.89 0.06 -55.01
C VAL A 13 -25.66 1.04 -56.16
N ARG A 14 -25.99 0.64 -57.39
CA ARG A 14 -25.82 1.45 -58.60
C ARG A 14 -27.05 1.41 -59.48
N VAL A 15 -27.44 2.56 -60.02
CA VAL A 15 -28.50 2.69 -61.02
C VAL A 15 -27.99 3.50 -62.20
N ILE A 16 -28.25 3.00 -63.40
CA ILE A 16 -27.95 3.67 -64.68
C ILE A 16 -29.26 3.75 -65.45
N ALA A 17 -29.68 4.95 -65.80
CA ALA A 17 -30.89 5.22 -66.55
C ALA A 17 -30.56 6.16 -67.71
N ALA A 18 -30.64 5.69 -68.94
CA ALA A 18 -30.17 6.46 -70.10
C ALA A 18 -31.15 6.39 -71.27
N TYR A 19 -31.23 7.48 -72.05
CA TYR A 19 -31.90 7.59 -73.35
C TYR A 19 -33.39 7.19 -73.35
N ASN A 20 -34.10 7.45 -72.26
CA ASN A 20 -35.54 7.23 -72.18
C ASN A 20 -36.24 8.47 -71.58
N PRO A 21 -36.72 9.40 -72.41
CA PRO A 21 -37.37 10.61 -71.94
C PRO A 21 -38.69 10.34 -71.19
N GLY A 22 -39.29 9.14 -71.35
CA GLY A 22 -40.46 8.71 -70.56
C GLY A 22 -40.09 8.00 -69.25
N LEU A 23 -38.82 7.72 -68.99
CA LEU A 23 -38.36 7.07 -67.76
C LEU A 23 -38.26 8.10 -66.64
N PHE A 24 -39.15 7.94 -65.66
CA PHE A 24 -39.21 8.78 -64.48
C PHE A 24 -38.49 8.17 -63.27
N ILE A 25 -37.68 8.97 -62.56
CA ILE A 25 -36.91 8.60 -61.36
C ILE A 25 -37.30 9.49 -60.17
N PRO A 26 -37.92 8.94 -59.10
CA PRO A 26 -38.24 9.67 -57.88
C PRO A 26 -37.02 9.78 -56.96
N LEU A 27 -36.34 10.93 -56.97
CA LEU A 27 -35.11 11.14 -56.18
C LEU A 27 -35.35 11.11 -54.66
N GLU A 28 -36.55 11.44 -54.19
CA GLU A 28 -36.96 11.26 -52.77
C GLU A 28 -36.86 9.79 -52.31
N ALA A 29 -37.15 8.84 -53.20
CA ALA A 29 -37.02 7.41 -52.91
C ALA A 29 -35.54 6.96 -52.94
N VAL A 30 -34.68 7.67 -53.70
CA VAL A 30 -33.24 7.42 -53.78
C VAL A 30 -32.53 7.86 -52.50
N GLY A 31 -32.89 9.01 -51.93
CA GLY A 31 -32.36 9.49 -50.65
C GLY A 31 -32.61 8.52 -49.48
N ASN A 32 -33.63 7.66 -49.59
CA ASN A 32 -33.96 6.62 -48.62
C ASN A 32 -33.52 5.20 -49.05
N SER A 33 -32.67 5.07 -50.07
CA SER A 33 -32.22 3.79 -50.63
C SER A 33 -30.76 3.44 -50.29
N THR A 34 -30.30 2.26 -50.68
CA THR A 34 -28.88 1.84 -50.57
C THR A 34 -28.00 2.33 -51.72
N ILE A 35 -28.55 3.13 -52.64
CA ILE A 35 -27.85 3.54 -53.86
C ILE A 35 -26.70 4.49 -53.51
N LYS A 36 -25.52 4.15 -54.01
CA LYS A 36 -24.29 4.93 -53.90
C LYS A 36 -23.94 5.66 -55.20
N TYR A 37 -24.38 5.14 -56.34
CA TYR A 37 -24.07 5.68 -57.66
C TYR A 37 -25.34 5.78 -58.51
N LEU A 38 -25.75 6.98 -58.89
CA LEU A 38 -26.90 7.20 -59.77
C LEU A 38 -26.46 7.93 -61.04
N TYR A 39 -26.50 7.23 -62.18
CA TYR A 39 -26.24 7.81 -63.50
C TYR A 39 -27.55 7.95 -64.26
N MET A 40 -27.85 9.15 -64.72
CA MET A 40 -29.04 9.49 -65.48
C MET A 40 -28.63 10.23 -66.75
N GLN A 41 -29.15 9.83 -67.90
CA GLN A 41 -28.86 10.46 -69.19
C GLN A 41 -30.14 10.64 -70.01
N ASN A 42 -30.45 11.86 -70.48
CA ASN A 42 -31.61 12.14 -71.34
C ASN A 42 -32.95 11.58 -70.79
N CYS A 43 -33.21 11.79 -69.49
CA CYS A 43 -34.43 11.36 -68.77
C CYS A 43 -35.10 12.57 -68.07
N SER A 44 -36.25 12.37 -67.41
CA SER A 44 -36.91 13.43 -66.60
C SER A 44 -36.97 13.05 -65.12
N ALA A 45 -36.75 14.03 -64.22
CA ALA A 45 -36.80 13.85 -62.76
C ALA A 45 -37.50 15.02 -62.05
N TYR A 46 -38.14 14.74 -60.92
CA TYR A 46 -38.67 15.76 -59.99
C TYR A 46 -37.70 16.01 -58.84
N LEU A 47 -37.78 17.21 -58.26
CA LEU A 47 -37.26 17.66 -56.96
C LEU A 47 -36.06 16.87 -56.41
N ILE A 48 -34.88 17.49 -56.41
CA ILE A 48 -33.72 16.95 -55.70
C ILE A 48 -33.96 17.14 -54.19
N PRO A 49 -34.09 16.08 -53.38
CA PRO A 49 -34.42 16.22 -51.98
C PRO A 49 -33.23 16.77 -51.17
N GLU A 50 -33.52 17.52 -50.10
CA GLU A 50 -32.49 18.14 -49.24
C GLU A 50 -31.66 17.12 -48.46
N ASP A 51 -32.17 15.91 -48.27
CA ASP A 51 -31.52 14.79 -47.59
C ASP A 51 -30.94 13.77 -48.58
N LEU A 52 -30.77 14.12 -49.86
CA LEU A 52 -30.26 13.22 -50.89
C LEU A 52 -28.95 12.51 -50.48
N LEU A 53 -28.06 13.23 -49.78
CA LEU A 53 -26.79 12.68 -49.31
C LEU A 53 -26.91 11.87 -48.01
N ASP A 54 -28.01 11.98 -47.26
CA ASP A 54 -28.22 11.25 -46.00
C ASP A 54 -28.38 9.73 -46.24
N GLY A 55 -28.89 9.30 -47.41
CA GLY A 55 -28.85 7.90 -47.89
C GLY A 55 -27.46 7.40 -48.27
N GLY A 56 -26.47 8.29 -48.20
CA GLY A 56 -25.08 8.05 -48.54
C GLY A 56 -24.84 7.89 -50.03
N LEU A 57 -25.67 8.52 -50.88
CA LEU A 57 -25.37 8.70 -52.30
C LEU A 57 -23.99 9.36 -52.43
N MET A 58 -23.09 8.70 -53.16
CA MET A 58 -21.70 9.12 -53.29
C MET A 58 -21.43 9.80 -54.62
N ASP A 59 -22.21 9.48 -55.65
CA ASP A 59 -22.04 9.98 -57.01
C ASP A 59 -23.43 10.11 -57.66
N LEU A 60 -23.69 11.30 -58.19
CA LEU A 60 -24.86 11.62 -59.00
C LEU A 60 -24.35 12.17 -60.34
N ASN A 61 -24.68 11.51 -61.44
CA ASN A 61 -24.47 12.05 -62.77
C ASN A 61 -25.85 12.18 -63.43
N ALA A 62 -26.16 13.37 -63.93
CA ALA A 62 -27.48 13.72 -64.45
C ALA A 62 -27.37 14.44 -65.81
N ASN A 63 -26.68 13.80 -66.76
CA ASN A 63 -26.47 14.32 -68.09
C ASN A 63 -27.80 14.51 -68.86
N GLY A 64 -28.11 15.73 -69.30
CA GLY A 64 -29.30 15.99 -70.14
C GLY A 64 -30.62 15.64 -69.45
N VAL A 65 -30.65 15.65 -68.12
CA VAL A 65 -31.85 15.39 -67.32
C VAL A 65 -32.67 16.67 -67.17
N ASP A 66 -33.96 16.60 -67.47
CA ASP A 66 -34.88 17.71 -67.25
C ASP A 66 -35.43 17.67 -65.82
N PHE A 67 -34.92 18.56 -64.97
CA PHE A 67 -35.38 18.78 -63.60
C PHE A 67 -36.50 19.81 -63.59
N GLN A 68 -37.74 19.35 -63.61
CA GLN A 68 -38.95 20.15 -63.74
C GLN A 68 -39.06 21.22 -62.61
N GLY A 69 -38.54 22.43 -62.85
CA GLY A 69 -38.69 23.62 -62.00
C GLY A 69 -37.97 23.62 -60.64
N SER A 70 -37.05 22.69 -60.39
CA SER A 70 -36.47 22.49 -59.04
C SER A 70 -35.22 23.36 -58.78
N TYR A 71 -35.02 23.79 -57.54
CA TYR A 71 -33.78 24.43 -57.08
C TYR A 71 -32.75 23.39 -56.65
N TYR A 72 -31.46 23.74 -56.67
CA TYR A 72 -30.43 22.91 -56.04
C TYR A 72 -30.69 22.80 -54.54
N PRO A 73 -30.53 21.59 -53.95
CA PRO A 73 -30.64 21.43 -52.51
C PRO A 73 -29.48 22.16 -51.83
N GLN A 74 -29.71 22.64 -50.61
CA GLN A 74 -28.77 23.44 -49.84
C GLN A 74 -27.40 22.76 -49.69
N VAL A 75 -27.40 21.42 -49.60
CA VAL A 75 -26.17 20.61 -49.53
C VAL A 75 -25.25 20.74 -50.76
N MET A 76 -25.80 20.96 -51.95
CA MET A 76 -25.00 21.14 -53.17
C MET A 76 -24.42 22.56 -53.27
N MET A 77 -25.05 23.55 -52.62
CA MET A 77 -24.55 24.93 -52.60
C MET A 77 -23.26 25.09 -51.76
N CYS A 78 -23.01 24.17 -50.84
CA CYS A 78 -21.77 24.11 -50.05
C CYS A 78 -20.69 23.21 -50.67
N ALA A 79 -20.97 22.56 -51.81
CA ALA A 79 -19.97 21.78 -52.53
C ALA A 79 -19.05 22.71 -53.36
N PRO A 80 -17.75 22.39 -53.51
CA PRO A 80 -16.88 23.05 -54.47
C PRO A 80 -17.38 22.88 -55.92
N TYR A 81 -17.09 23.88 -56.77
CA TYR A 81 -17.47 23.90 -58.20
C TYR A 81 -16.91 22.72 -58.98
N GLU A 82 -15.75 22.20 -58.57
CA GLU A 82 -15.09 21.04 -59.17
C GLU A 82 -15.93 19.75 -59.04
N LEU A 83 -16.83 19.66 -58.04
CA LEU A 83 -17.77 18.52 -57.89
C LEU A 83 -19.07 18.72 -58.69
N ILE A 84 -19.29 19.93 -59.20
CA ILE A 84 -20.51 20.37 -59.90
C ILE A 84 -20.24 20.54 -61.42
N SER A 85 -18.98 20.58 -61.86
CA SER A 85 -18.60 21.07 -63.20
C SER A 85 -18.02 20.05 -64.18
N HIS A 86 -18.16 20.44 -65.46
CA HIS A 86 -18.12 19.76 -66.76
C HIS A 86 -16.79 19.12 -67.23
N THR A 87 -15.77 18.90 -66.39
CA THR A 87 -14.42 18.58 -66.94
C THR A 87 -14.07 17.10 -67.15
N ILE A 88 -14.96 16.14 -66.90
CA ILE A 88 -14.65 14.71 -67.11
C ILE A 88 -15.55 14.14 -68.22
N PRO A 89 -14.99 13.73 -69.38
CA PRO A 89 -15.75 13.04 -70.42
C PRO A 89 -16.46 11.80 -69.87
N ASP A 90 -17.69 11.51 -70.31
CA ASP A 90 -18.53 10.39 -69.82
C ASP A 90 -17.79 9.02 -69.82
N SER A 91 -16.82 8.83 -70.72
CA SER A 91 -15.98 7.63 -70.80
C SER A 91 -14.89 7.53 -69.73
N GLU A 92 -14.50 8.65 -69.11
CA GLU A 92 -13.43 8.73 -68.12
C GLU A 92 -13.95 8.84 -66.68
N VAL A 93 -15.24 9.12 -66.47
CA VAL A 93 -15.84 9.29 -65.13
C VAL A 93 -15.61 8.07 -64.22
N PHE A 94 -15.75 6.86 -64.79
CA PHE A 94 -15.57 5.61 -64.05
C PHE A 94 -14.13 5.33 -63.64
N ASP A 95 -13.17 5.60 -64.52
CA ASP A 95 -11.74 5.42 -64.25
C ASP A 95 -11.19 6.55 -63.37
N TYR A 96 -11.68 7.77 -63.54
CA TYR A 96 -11.22 8.94 -62.79
C TYR A 96 -11.62 8.87 -61.30
N ALA A 97 -12.85 8.43 -60.98
CA ALA A 97 -13.29 8.21 -59.61
C ALA A 97 -12.55 7.02 -58.94
N ALA A 98 -12.11 6.04 -59.73
CA ALA A 98 -11.30 4.92 -59.25
C ALA A 98 -9.82 5.32 -59.02
N LEU A 99 -9.29 6.25 -59.82
CA LEU A 99 -7.92 6.79 -59.71
C LEU A 99 -7.79 7.91 -58.65
N HIS A 100 -8.88 8.63 -58.36
CA HIS A 100 -8.94 9.72 -57.40
C HIS A 100 -10.09 9.50 -56.40
N PRO A 101 -9.94 8.59 -55.42
CA PRO A 101 -11.01 8.15 -54.53
C PRO A 101 -11.66 9.25 -53.64
N GLY A 102 -11.18 10.50 -53.70
CA GLY A 102 -11.77 11.66 -53.03
C GLY A 102 -12.66 12.55 -53.92
N TYR A 103 -12.62 12.41 -55.25
CA TYR A 103 -13.44 13.20 -56.17
C TYR A 103 -14.81 12.55 -56.36
N ARG A 104 -15.88 13.32 -56.10
CA ARG A 104 -17.29 12.87 -56.20
C ARG A 104 -18.05 13.73 -57.20
N ASN A 105 -18.58 13.15 -58.26
CA ASN A 105 -19.35 13.90 -59.24
C ASN A 105 -20.81 13.99 -58.77
N TYR A 106 -21.41 15.18 -58.85
CA TYR A 106 -22.82 15.37 -58.47
C TYR A 106 -23.71 15.87 -59.61
N VAL A 107 -23.16 16.40 -60.70
CA VAL A 107 -23.90 16.84 -61.90
C VAL A 107 -22.95 16.86 -63.12
N SER A 108 -23.45 16.50 -64.33
CA SER A 108 -22.75 16.65 -65.61
C SER A 108 -23.71 17.20 -66.69
N ASP A 109 -23.19 17.94 -67.67
CA ASP A 109 -23.83 18.61 -68.81
C ASP A 109 -24.80 19.81 -68.58
N SER A 110 -24.50 20.87 -69.34
CA SER A 110 -24.86 22.27 -69.14
C SER A 110 -26.26 22.68 -69.62
N LYS A 111 -27.31 21.91 -69.31
CA LYS A 111 -28.72 22.34 -69.51
C LYS A 111 -29.52 22.37 -68.22
N PHE A 112 -29.27 23.39 -67.40
CA PHE A 112 -30.22 23.84 -66.37
C PHE A 112 -31.06 24.97 -66.93
N ILE A 113 -32.25 24.67 -67.44
CA ILE A 113 -33.23 25.69 -67.84
C ILE A 113 -34.38 25.69 -66.83
N ASN A 114 -34.12 26.14 -65.61
CA ASN A 114 -35.13 26.93 -64.90
C ASN A 114 -34.77 28.40 -65.09
N PHE A 115 -35.08 28.89 -66.29
CA PHE A 115 -34.99 30.29 -66.67
C PHE A 115 -36.16 31.03 -66.02
N ASN A 116 -36.00 31.43 -64.77
CA ASN A 116 -36.74 32.57 -64.24
C ASN A 116 -35.77 33.47 -63.47
N GLN A 117 -35.42 34.59 -64.12
CA GLN A 117 -34.33 35.51 -63.81
C GLN A 117 -34.49 36.32 -62.51
N ASN A 118 -35.27 35.87 -61.54
CA ASN A 118 -35.50 36.63 -60.31
C ASN A 118 -35.52 35.72 -59.08
N PHE A 119 -34.39 35.13 -58.69
CA PHE A 119 -34.29 34.53 -57.36
C PHE A 119 -32.94 34.74 -56.69
N ASN A 120 -33.03 35.17 -55.45
CA ASN A 120 -31.96 35.30 -54.46
C ASN A 120 -31.00 34.11 -54.54
N THR A 121 -29.74 34.36 -54.87
CA THR A 121 -28.65 33.41 -54.75
C THR A 121 -28.53 33.01 -53.28
N ARG A 122 -29.08 31.87 -52.88
CA ARG A 122 -28.84 31.35 -51.53
C ARG A 122 -27.39 30.90 -51.47
N THR A 123 -26.56 31.65 -50.78
CA THR A 123 -25.15 31.34 -50.56
C THR A 123 -25.01 30.24 -49.50
N CYS A 124 -23.94 29.44 -49.57
CA CYS A 124 -23.60 28.53 -48.47
C CYS A 124 -23.34 29.37 -47.21
N VAL A 125 -24.16 29.21 -46.17
CA VAL A 125 -24.04 29.96 -44.91
C VAL A 125 -24.00 28.96 -43.75
N PRO A 126 -22.82 28.43 -43.41
CA PRO A 126 -22.70 27.46 -42.31
C PRO A 126 -23.26 28.03 -41.01
N THR A 127 -24.07 27.24 -40.32
CA THR A 127 -24.60 27.56 -38.99
C THR A 127 -24.45 26.35 -38.08
N ILE A 128 -23.89 26.56 -36.89
CA ILE A 128 -23.78 25.53 -35.86
C ILE A 128 -24.93 25.72 -34.88
N GLY A 129 -25.85 24.75 -34.83
CA GLY A 129 -27.01 24.78 -33.95
C GLY A 129 -26.77 24.06 -32.61
N PHE A 130 -25.89 23.05 -32.61
CA PHE A 130 -25.61 22.25 -31.41
C PHE A 130 -24.19 21.68 -31.43
N ILE A 131 -23.55 21.68 -30.27
CA ILE A 131 -22.27 21.04 -30.02
C ILE A 131 -22.46 20.17 -28.77
N SER A 132 -22.15 18.87 -28.86
CA SER A 132 -22.19 17.99 -27.70
C SER A 132 -21.11 18.37 -26.69
N THR A 133 -21.24 17.89 -25.45
CA THR A 133 -20.31 18.22 -24.36
C THR A 133 -18.84 17.96 -24.73
N LEU A 134 -18.01 18.99 -24.60
CA LEU A 134 -16.57 18.92 -24.82
C LEU A 134 -15.85 18.59 -23.50
N ALA A 135 -15.80 17.31 -23.14
CA ALA A 135 -15.24 16.82 -21.87
C ALA A 135 -13.90 16.09 -22.07
N SER A 136 -12.95 16.27 -21.15
CA SER A 136 -11.60 15.69 -21.24
C SER A 136 -11.58 14.16 -21.23
N ASN A 137 -12.62 13.52 -20.69
CA ASN A 137 -12.78 12.07 -20.66
C ASN A 137 -13.40 11.49 -21.94
N LEU A 138 -14.03 12.32 -22.79
CA LEU A 138 -14.60 11.88 -24.05
C LEU A 138 -13.56 11.93 -25.17
N ALA A 139 -13.51 10.88 -26.00
CA ALA A 139 -12.61 10.83 -27.15
C ALA A 139 -13.10 11.71 -28.31
N ASN A 140 -14.42 11.78 -28.50
CA ASN A 140 -15.06 12.48 -29.60
C ASN A 140 -16.19 13.38 -29.09
N PHE A 141 -16.56 14.38 -29.88
CA PHE A 141 -17.76 15.21 -29.69
C PHE A 141 -18.44 15.44 -31.04
N THR A 142 -19.73 15.77 -31.01
CA THR A 142 -20.56 15.96 -32.20
C THR A 142 -20.89 17.43 -32.39
N ILE A 143 -20.81 17.89 -33.63
CA ILE A 143 -21.26 19.21 -34.08
C ILE A 143 -22.44 18.97 -35.00
N SER A 144 -23.51 19.74 -34.86
CA SER A 144 -24.65 19.69 -35.77
C SER A 144 -25.23 21.07 -36.06
N GLY A 145 -25.85 21.20 -37.23
CA GLY A 145 -26.27 22.48 -37.78
C GLY A 145 -26.76 22.36 -39.21
N ALA A 146 -26.62 23.45 -39.96
CA ALA A 146 -26.93 23.50 -41.39
C ALA A 146 -25.74 24.07 -42.16
N ASP A 147 -25.60 23.69 -43.43
CA ASP A 147 -24.53 24.18 -44.32
C ASP A 147 -23.12 23.87 -43.83
N LEU A 148 -22.96 22.77 -43.10
CA LEU A 148 -21.67 22.38 -42.53
C LEU A 148 -20.68 21.83 -43.58
N GLY A 149 -21.12 21.73 -44.84
CA GLY A 149 -20.36 21.16 -45.94
C GLY A 149 -20.74 19.71 -46.21
N PRO A 150 -20.65 19.24 -47.46
CA PRO A 150 -21.10 17.90 -47.84
C PRO A 150 -20.07 16.79 -47.52
N PHE A 151 -18.76 17.12 -47.45
CA PHE A 151 -17.68 16.16 -47.20
C PHE A 151 -16.69 16.65 -46.14
N SER A 152 -16.00 15.75 -45.45
CA SER A 152 -14.97 16.08 -44.45
C SER A 152 -13.76 16.77 -45.08
N ASP A 153 -13.39 16.40 -46.31
CA ASP A 153 -12.18 16.92 -46.97
C ASP A 153 -12.32 18.40 -47.37
N TYR A 154 -13.56 18.88 -47.49
CA TYR A 154 -13.89 20.27 -47.78
C TYR A 154 -14.41 21.03 -46.57
N THR A 155 -14.36 20.45 -45.37
CA THR A 155 -14.76 21.12 -44.13
C THR A 155 -13.59 21.11 -43.16
N THR A 156 -13.04 22.29 -42.88
CA THR A 156 -12.04 22.45 -41.82
C THR A 156 -12.72 22.92 -40.55
N VAL A 157 -12.60 22.13 -39.49
CA VAL A 157 -13.03 22.51 -38.15
C VAL A 157 -11.79 22.82 -37.33
N THR A 158 -11.75 24.00 -36.71
CA THR A 158 -10.68 24.40 -35.82
C THR A 158 -11.21 24.77 -34.44
N LEU A 159 -10.44 24.43 -33.42
CA LEU A 159 -10.62 24.93 -32.06
C LEU A 159 -9.50 25.91 -31.75
N SER A 160 -9.86 27.03 -31.15
CA SER A 160 -8.91 28.05 -30.72
C SER A 160 -9.30 28.59 -29.36
N SER A 161 -8.29 29.11 -28.66
CA SER A 161 -8.44 29.76 -27.35
C SER A 161 -7.54 30.99 -27.35
N PRO A 162 -7.83 32.04 -26.55
CA PRO A 162 -6.90 33.17 -26.39
C PRO A 162 -5.47 32.79 -26.00
N TYR A 163 -5.27 31.55 -25.52
CA TYR A 163 -4.02 31.06 -24.97
C TYR A 163 -3.34 29.96 -25.79
N ILE A 164 -4.00 29.42 -26.82
CA ILE A 164 -3.47 28.32 -27.63
C ILE A 164 -3.75 28.63 -29.10
N SER A 165 -2.75 28.37 -29.94
CA SER A 165 -2.91 28.45 -31.39
C SER A 165 -4.08 27.57 -31.88
N SER A 166 -4.64 27.96 -33.02
CA SER A 166 -5.71 27.21 -33.67
C SER A 166 -5.29 25.76 -33.93
N VAL A 167 -6.06 24.80 -33.43
CA VAL A 167 -5.89 23.35 -33.65
C VAL A 167 -6.92 22.89 -34.66
N VAL A 168 -6.46 22.32 -35.78
CA VAL A 168 -7.33 21.66 -36.76
C VAL A 168 -7.78 20.31 -36.21
N LEU A 169 -9.08 20.05 -36.25
CA LEU A 169 -9.66 18.81 -35.75
C LEU A 169 -9.79 17.77 -36.85
N ASN A 170 -9.58 16.51 -36.48
CA ASN A 170 -9.98 15.38 -37.30
C ASN A 170 -11.48 15.15 -37.10
N CYS A 171 -12.28 15.36 -38.14
CA CYS A 171 -13.73 15.20 -38.09
C CYS A 171 -14.22 14.25 -39.18
N SER A 172 -15.06 13.30 -38.80
CA SER A 172 -15.78 12.42 -39.71
C SER A 172 -17.24 12.85 -39.82
N ILE A 173 -17.86 12.55 -40.96
CA ILE A 173 -19.28 12.88 -41.18
C ILE A 173 -20.16 11.86 -40.47
N ILE A 174 -21.18 12.35 -39.75
CA ILE A 174 -22.31 11.55 -39.31
C ILE A 174 -23.47 11.69 -40.29
N LYS A 175 -23.81 12.94 -40.65
CA LYS A 175 -24.79 13.27 -41.70
C LYS A 175 -24.26 14.40 -42.57
N PRO A 176 -24.12 14.21 -43.90
CA PRO A 176 -23.62 15.24 -44.80
C PRO A 176 -24.36 16.57 -44.59
N ASN A 177 -23.62 17.68 -44.59
CA ASN A 177 -24.13 19.04 -44.39
C ASN A 177 -24.80 19.34 -43.04
N ARG A 178 -25.04 18.33 -42.20
CA ARG A 178 -25.84 18.46 -40.96
C ARG A 178 -25.06 18.14 -39.70
N SER A 179 -24.16 17.16 -39.71
CA SER A 179 -23.44 16.78 -38.49
C SER A 179 -22.12 16.07 -38.72
N TYR A 180 -21.16 16.41 -37.86
CA TYR A 180 -19.80 15.87 -37.84
C TYR A 180 -19.47 15.34 -36.45
N GLN A 181 -18.72 14.24 -36.39
CA GLN A 181 -18.06 13.77 -35.19
C GLN A 181 -16.59 14.18 -35.25
N CYS A 182 -16.13 14.97 -34.30
CA CYS A 182 -14.75 15.42 -34.22
C CYS A 182 -14.02 14.75 -33.06
N VAL A 183 -12.75 14.43 -33.27
CA VAL A 183 -11.85 13.97 -32.22
C VAL A 183 -11.59 15.13 -31.26
N ASN A 184 -11.78 14.89 -29.97
CA ASN A 184 -11.46 15.86 -28.92
C ASN A 184 -9.94 15.94 -28.77
N PRO A 185 -9.31 17.10 -29.00
CA PRO A 185 -7.86 17.22 -28.93
C PRO A 185 -7.34 17.13 -27.50
N ARG A 186 -8.18 17.34 -26.47
CA ARG A 186 -7.80 17.36 -25.04
C ARG A 186 -6.64 18.31 -24.75
N THR A 187 -6.59 19.44 -25.46
CA THR A 187 -5.54 20.45 -25.30
C THR A 187 -6.07 21.79 -24.78
N MET A 188 -7.38 21.96 -24.60
CA MET A 188 -7.99 23.24 -24.24
C MET A 188 -8.95 23.11 -23.05
N THR A 189 -9.11 24.22 -22.32
CA THR A 189 -10.04 24.39 -21.19
C THR A 189 -10.72 25.74 -21.27
N GLY A 190 -11.90 25.86 -20.67
CA GLY A 190 -12.64 27.12 -20.59
C GLY A 190 -13.57 27.35 -21.76
N ILE A 191 -13.81 28.62 -22.09
CA ILE A 191 -14.57 29.01 -23.28
C ILE A 191 -13.60 29.00 -24.47
N VAL A 192 -13.89 28.18 -25.47
CA VAL A 192 -13.10 28.03 -26.69
C VAL A 192 -13.92 28.46 -27.91
N SER A 193 -13.25 28.99 -28.93
CA SER A 193 -13.89 29.37 -30.19
C SER A 193 -13.71 28.24 -31.19
N LEU A 194 -14.84 27.66 -31.61
CA LEU A 194 -14.91 26.66 -32.66
C LEU A 194 -15.25 27.36 -33.97
N ASN A 195 -14.33 27.31 -34.93
CA ASN A 195 -14.54 27.82 -36.27
C ASN A 195 -14.72 26.64 -37.23
N LEU A 196 -15.78 26.68 -38.03
CA LEU A 196 -16.00 25.74 -39.13
C LEU A 196 -15.95 26.53 -40.42
N ARG A 197 -15.05 26.11 -41.32
CA ARG A 197 -14.85 26.69 -42.64
C ARG A 197 -15.16 25.64 -43.70
N VAL A 198 -16.03 26.00 -44.64
CA VAL A 198 -16.31 25.20 -45.83
C VAL A 198 -15.36 25.65 -46.94
N ASN A 199 -14.38 24.81 -47.27
CA ASN A 199 -13.38 25.01 -48.32
C ASN A 199 -13.98 24.72 -49.70
N ASN A 200 -14.91 25.56 -50.12
CA ASN A 200 -15.48 25.53 -51.47
C ASN A 200 -14.87 26.61 -52.37
N SER A 201 -15.43 26.81 -53.56
CA SER A 201 -14.95 27.79 -54.54
C SER A 201 -15.42 29.23 -54.27
N ILE A 202 -16.19 29.47 -53.19
CA ILE A 202 -16.64 30.82 -52.81
C ILE A 202 -15.50 31.54 -52.07
N ILE A 203 -15.22 32.80 -52.45
CA ILE A 203 -14.15 33.62 -51.86
C ILE A 203 -14.77 34.88 -51.23
N PRO A 204 -14.55 35.15 -49.92
CA PRO A 204 -13.86 34.29 -48.96
C PRO A 204 -14.68 33.01 -48.66
N ASN A 205 -13.99 31.95 -48.24
CA ASN A 205 -14.67 30.69 -47.90
C ASN A 205 -15.74 30.90 -46.82
N PRO A 206 -16.95 30.33 -47.00
CA PRO A 206 -18.00 30.38 -46.00
C PRO A 206 -17.51 29.78 -44.70
N GLN A 207 -17.76 30.48 -43.59
CA GLN A 207 -17.33 30.04 -42.29
C GLN A 207 -18.27 30.53 -41.21
N THR A 208 -18.26 29.84 -40.08
CA THR A 208 -19.03 30.19 -38.89
C THR A 208 -18.19 29.93 -37.66
N THR A 209 -18.34 30.78 -36.65
CA THR A 209 -17.60 30.66 -35.40
C THR A 209 -18.57 30.72 -34.24
N VAL A 210 -18.47 29.75 -33.33
CA VAL A 210 -19.27 29.69 -32.10
C VAL A 210 -18.35 29.52 -30.90
N ASN A 211 -18.63 30.25 -29.82
CA ASN A 211 -17.97 30.03 -28.54
C ASN A 211 -18.66 28.89 -27.80
N VAL A 212 -17.88 27.89 -27.40
CA VAL A 212 -18.37 26.72 -26.66
C VAL A 212 -17.59 26.57 -25.36
N ALA A 213 -18.30 26.31 -24.27
CA ALA A 213 -17.69 26.01 -22.98
C ALA A 213 -17.27 24.54 -22.94
N THR A 214 -16.05 24.26 -22.46
CA THR A 214 -15.68 22.89 -22.09
C THR A 214 -16.54 22.39 -20.93
N ALA A 215 -16.57 21.08 -20.71
CA ALA A 215 -17.27 20.51 -19.57
C ALA A 215 -16.77 21.11 -18.24
N ARG A 216 -17.69 21.24 -17.28
CA ARG A 216 -17.38 21.80 -15.96
C ARG A 216 -16.41 20.88 -15.19
N PRO A 217 -15.53 21.46 -14.35
CA PRO A 217 -14.72 20.68 -13.43
C PRO A 217 -15.63 19.84 -12.52
N PHE A 218 -15.35 18.55 -12.47
CA PHE A 218 -16.10 17.60 -11.64
C PHE A 218 -15.13 16.92 -10.69
N VAL A 219 -15.36 17.06 -9.38
CA VAL A 219 -14.49 16.50 -8.34
C VAL A 219 -15.05 15.18 -7.87
N THR A 220 -14.26 14.11 -7.96
CA THR A 220 -14.61 12.78 -7.47
C THR A 220 -14.19 12.59 -6.01
N SER A 221 -13.00 13.07 -5.63
CA SER A 221 -12.54 12.97 -4.25
C SER A 221 -11.55 14.07 -3.87
N VAL A 222 -11.45 14.30 -2.58
CA VAL A 222 -10.53 15.25 -1.95
C VAL A 222 -9.89 14.55 -0.76
N SER A 223 -8.55 14.56 -0.68
CA SER A 223 -7.85 13.98 0.47
C SER A 223 -8.08 14.82 1.73
N ALA A 224 -7.97 14.20 2.90
CA ALA A 224 -8.00 14.94 4.15
C ALA A 224 -6.77 15.87 4.25
N ALA A 225 -6.96 17.04 4.86
CA ALA A 225 -5.90 18.00 5.12
C ALA A 225 -5.17 17.67 6.43
N PRO A 226 -3.83 17.63 6.48
CA PRO A 226 -3.13 17.52 7.76
C PRO A 226 -3.49 18.70 8.68
N THR A 227 -3.67 18.47 9.98
CA THR A 227 -4.07 19.56 10.89
C THR A 227 -3.02 20.65 11.00
N ARG A 228 -1.73 20.32 10.83
CA ARG A 228 -0.62 21.28 10.74
C ARG A 228 -0.59 22.11 9.45
N GLY A 229 -1.50 21.83 8.52
CA GLY A 229 -1.44 22.34 7.15
C GLY A 229 -0.51 21.50 6.29
N GLY A 230 -0.69 21.60 4.97
CA GLY A 230 0.04 20.77 4.03
C GLY A 230 -0.78 20.41 2.80
N PRO A 231 -0.26 19.51 1.95
CA PRO A 231 -0.85 19.21 0.66
C PRO A 231 -2.19 18.48 0.80
N VAL A 232 -3.20 19.02 0.13
CA VAL A 232 -4.47 18.34 -0.17
C VAL A 232 -4.45 17.97 -1.65
N THR A 233 -4.88 16.76 -1.97
CA THR A 233 -4.99 16.26 -3.34
C THR A 233 -6.45 16.19 -3.74
N VAL A 234 -6.76 16.74 -4.90
CA VAL A 234 -8.08 16.72 -5.51
C VAL A 234 -8.02 15.86 -6.76
N THR A 235 -8.97 14.93 -6.90
CA THR A 235 -9.12 14.08 -8.09
C THR A 235 -10.48 14.29 -8.73
N GLY A 236 -10.55 14.11 -10.05
CA GLY A 236 -11.76 14.36 -10.81
C GLY A 236 -11.58 14.34 -12.32
N GLU A 237 -12.46 15.06 -13.00
CA GLU A 237 -12.49 15.23 -14.45
C GLU A 237 -12.60 16.71 -14.82
N ASN A 238 -12.13 17.07 -16.02
CA ASN A 238 -12.13 18.44 -16.52
C ASN A 238 -11.45 19.43 -15.56
N LEU A 239 -10.44 18.96 -14.80
CA LEU A 239 -9.63 19.80 -13.91
C LEU A 239 -8.56 20.58 -14.72
N PHE A 240 -7.57 21.14 -14.03
CA PHE A 240 -6.53 21.96 -14.65
C PHE A 240 -5.68 21.18 -15.66
N LEU A 241 -5.47 21.79 -16.83
CA LEU A 241 -4.51 21.33 -17.84
C LEU A 241 -3.12 21.96 -17.63
N ARG A 242 -3.11 23.27 -17.36
CA ARG A 242 -1.91 24.10 -17.15
C ARG A 242 -2.24 25.19 -16.14
N GLN A 243 -1.21 25.89 -15.64
CA GLN A 243 -1.45 27.12 -14.90
C GLN A 243 -1.86 28.25 -15.85
N ASP A 244 -2.86 29.01 -15.46
CA ASP A 244 -3.32 30.22 -16.14
C ASP A 244 -3.93 31.20 -15.12
N ALA A 245 -3.94 32.49 -15.45
CA ALA A 245 -4.37 33.55 -14.54
C ALA A 245 -5.88 33.56 -14.22
N GLN A 246 -6.69 32.83 -14.99
CA GLN A 246 -8.14 32.75 -14.82
C GLN A 246 -8.56 31.52 -14.00
N SER A 247 -7.63 30.57 -13.82
CA SER A 247 -7.83 29.34 -13.07
C SER A 247 -7.41 29.51 -11.61
N TYR A 248 -8.30 29.14 -10.69
CA TYR A 248 -8.03 29.19 -9.26
C TYR A 248 -8.84 28.14 -8.50
N VAL A 249 -8.37 27.85 -7.30
CA VAL A 249 -9.09 27.07 -6.30
C VAL A 249 -9.56 28.03 -5.22
N ARG A 250 -10.82 27.99 -4.83
CA ARG A 250 -11.32 28.72 -3.67
C ARG A 250 -11.69 27.73 -2.57
N VAL A 251 -11.13 27.97 -1.39
CA VAL A 251 -11.41 27.20 -0.17
C VAL A 251 -12.21 28.08 0.79
N GLY A 252 -13.37 27.61 1.22
CA GLY A 252 -14.30 28.33 2.07
C GLY A 252 -15.42 29.06 1.33
N ALA A 253 -16.14 29.91 2.05
CA ALA A 253 -17.32 30.63 1.54
C ALA A 253 -16.96 31.63 0.42
N ALA A 254 -17.93 32.01 -0.42
CA ALA A 254 -17.67 32.95 -1.52
C ALA A 254 -17.22 34.35 -1.04
N SER A 255 -17.69 34.79 0.14
CA SER A 255 -17.41 36.11 0.72
C SER A 255 -16.09 36.21 1.50
N SER A 256 -15.57 35.08 2.00
CA SER A 256 -14.39 35.06 2.89
C SER A 256 -13.37 33.97 2.56
N GLY A 257 -13.60 33.21 1.49
CA GLY A 257 -12.77 32.09 1.09
C GLY A 257 -11.41 32.53 0.57
N VAL A 258 -10.41 31.65 0.74
CA VAL A 258 -9.05 31.87 0.29
C VAL A 258 -8.94 31.42 -1.17
N TYR A 259 -8.39 32.29 -2.01
CA TYR A 259 -8.13 32.02 -3.42
C TYR A 259 -6.68 31.54 -3.58
N ILE A 260 -6.54 30.33 -4.13
CA ILE A 260 -5.28 29.62 -4.28
C ILE A 260 -4.99 29.52 -5.77
N THR A 261 -3.91 30.18 -6.19
CA THR A 261 -3.42 30.18 -7.58
C THR A 261 -2.16 29.33 -7.75
N ASN A 262 -1.43 29.05 -6.67
CA ASN A 262 -0.21 28.25 -6.65
C ASN A 262 -0.47 26.75 -6.42
N TYR A 263 -1.47 26.18 -7.11
CA TYR A 263 -1.72 24.74 -7.08
C TYR A 263 -0.72 23.99 -8.01
N LYS A 264 -0.39 22.76 -7.64
CA LYS A 264 0.46 21.85 -8.41
C LYS A 264 -0.41 20.85 -9.18
N ILE A 265 -0.34 20.88 -10.51
CA ILE A 265 -1.00 19.88 -11.35
C ILE A 265 -0.21 18.57 -11.22
N LEU A 266 -0.91 17.48 -10.88
CA LEU A 266 -0.30 16.16 -10.75
C LEU A 266 -0.51 15.34 -12.02
N VAL A 267 -1.75 15.31 -12.50
CA VAL A 267 -2.14 14.69 -13.77
C VAL A 267 -3.11 15.63 -14.48
N PRO A 268 -2.79 16.14 -15.68
CA PRO A 268 -3.65 17.06 -16.43
C PRO A 268 -5.09 16.55 -16.55
N PHE A 269 -6.06 17.45 -16.33
CA PHE A 269 -7.50 17.19 -16.28
C PHE A 269 -8.01 16.26 -15.17
N LYS A 270 -7.12 15.54 -14.47
CA LYS A 270 -7.49 14.46 -13.55
C LYS A 270 -7.21 14.77 -12.10
N SER A 271 -6.08 15.42 -11.80
CA SER A 271 -5.70 15.68 -10.42
C SER A 271 -4.73 16.84 -10.25
N PHE A 272 -4.84 17.50 -9.11
CA PHE A 272 -3.93 18.55 -8.65
C PHE A 272 -3.83 18.53 -7.12
N SER A 273 -2.83 19.20 -6.59
CA SER A 273 -2.64 19.39 -5.16
C SER A 273 -2.42 20.86 -4.83
N PHE A 274 -2.83 21.28 -3.63
CA PHE A 274 -2.58 22.61 -3.10
C PHE A 274 -2.38 22.51 -1.59
N ASN A 275 -1.72 23.50 -0.99
CA ASN A 275 -1.48 23.49 0.44
C ASN A 275 -2.66 24.14 1.20
N MET A 276 -3.22 23.40 2.15
CA MET A 276 -4.09 23.93 3.19
C MET A 276 -3.26 24.55 4.30
N VAL A 277 -3.83 25.59 4.94
CA VAL A 277 -3.29 26.15 6.17
C VAL A 277 -3.56 25.22 7.37
N SER A 278 -2.85 25.43 8.46
CA SER A 278 -3.12 24.76 9.73
C SER A 278 -4.57 24.99 10.17
N GLY A 279 -5.27 23.93 10.56
CA GLY A 279 -6.65 23.99 11.05
C GLY A 279 -7.16 22.64 11.55
N PHE A 280 -8.43 22.61 11.96
CA PHE A 280 -9.12 21.41 12.45
C PHE A 280 -10.58 21.40 11.97
N GLY A 281 -11.28 20.28 12.18
CA GLY A 281 -12.68 20.10 11.77
C GLY A 281 -12.83 19.78 10.29
N GLY A 282 -13.86 20.32 9.65
CA GLY A 282 -14.10 20.09 8.22
C GLY A 282 -15.34 20.78 7.69
N ASN A 283 -15.96 20.17 6.68
CA ASN A 283 -17.06 20.77 5.91
C ASN A 283 -16.66 22.12 5.26
N ILE A 284 -15.39 22.22 4.83
CA ILE A 284 -14.87 23.43 4.19
C ILE A 284 -15.17 23.34 2.70
N SER A 285 -16.00 24.26 2.20
CA SER A 285 -16.40 24.29 0.79
C SER A 285 -15.20 24.39 -0.15
N LEU A 286 -15.18 23.55 -1.18
CA LEU A 286 -14.19 23.58 -2.25
C LEU A 286 -14.86 24.04 -3.54
N TYR A 287 -14.28 25.04 -4.19
CA TYR A 287 -14.71 25.51 -5.52
C TYR A 287 -13.52 25.58 -6.45
N ILE A 288 -13.66 25.04 -7.65
CA ILE A 288 -12.62 25.02 -8.67
C ILE A 288 -13.11 25.81 -9.86
N ASN A 289 -12.32 26.80 -10.28
CA ASN A 289 -12.53 27.53 -11.51
C ASN A 289 -11.41 27.15 -12.49
N VAL A 290 -11.76 26.54 -13.61
CA VAL A 290 -10.84 26.27 -14.72
C VAL A 290 -11.18 27.21 -15.86
N THR A 291 -10.36 28.23 -16.07
CA THR A 291 -10.48 29.19 -17.18
C THR A 291 -11.93 29.73 -17.34
N ASN A 292 -12.46 30.32 -16.26
CA ASN A 292 -13.83 30.87 -16.13
C ASN A 292 -14.98 29.84 -16.08
N ILE A 293 -14.68 28.54 -16.01
CA ILE A 293 -15.69 27.50 -15.82
C ILE A 293 -15.59 26.94 -14.40
N GLY A 294 -16.65 27.20 -13.62
CA GLY A 294 -16.78 26.77 -12.23
C GLY A 294 -17.34 25.37 -12.04
N SER A 295 -16.78 24.64 -11.07
CA SER A 295 -17.34 23.42 -10.49
C SER A 295 -18.71 23.66 -9.85
N ASN A 296 -19.54 22.63 -9.78
CA ASN A 296 -20.83 22.70 -9.10
C ASN A 296 -20.69 22.42 -7.59
N LEU A 297 -20.86 23.46 -6.76
CA LEU A 297 -20.77 23.37 -5.30
C LEU A 297 -21.70 22.32 -4.67
N ALA A 298 -22.87 22.04 -5.27
CA ALA A 298 -23.80 21.06 -4.73
C ALA A 298 -23.28 19.61 -4.83
N THR A 299 -22.34 19.36 -5.75
CA THR A 299 -21.75 18.04 -6.00
C THR A 299 -20.28 17.96 -5.64
N THR A 300 -19.60 19.09 -5.41
CA THR A 300 -18.18 19.12 -5.04
C THR A 300 -18.02 18.69 -3.58
N PRO A 301 -17.20 17.65 -3.29
CA PRO A 301 -16.90 17.26 -1.92
C PRO A 301 -16.24 18.39 -1.13
N THR A 302 -16.59 18.50 0.15
CA THR A 302 -15.95 19.45 1.08
C THR A 302 -14.65 18.89 1.62
N ILE A 303 -13.74 19.78 2.01
CA ILE A 303 -12.47 19.41 2.64
C ILE A 303 -12.71 19.15 4.13
N TYR A 304 -12.07 18.11 4.65
CA TYR A 304 -11.99 17.79 6.06
C TYR A 304 -10.53 17.71 6.48
N TYR A 305 -10.20 18.20 7.68
CA TYR A 305 -8.91 17.90 8.29
C TYR A 305 -8.85 16.43 8.71
N ALA A 306 -7.66 15.85 8.73
CA ALA A 306 -7.44 14.45 9.08
C ALA A 306 -7.84 14.18 10.54
N ALA A 307 -8.30 12.95 10.80
CA ALA A 307 -8.52 12.50 12.17
C ALA A 307 -7.17 12.30 12.89
N PRO A 308 -7.13 12.42 14.23
CA PRO A 308 -5.93 12.09 14.99
C PRO A 308 -5.52 10.63 14.74
N VAL A 309 -4.22 10.36 14.76
CA VAL A 309 -3.65 9.01 14.64
C VAL A 309 -2.69 8.81 15.81
N ILE A 310 -2.82 7.68 16.50
CA ILE A 310 -1.93 7.32 17.61
C ILE A 310 -0.85 6.38 17.07
N PHE A 311 0.42 6.71 17.31
CA PHE A 311 1.56 5.83 17.00
C PHE A 311 2.00 5.05 18.23
N GLU A 312 2.22 5.72 19.36
CA GLU A 312 2.65 5.08 20.59
C GLU A 312 2.10 5.82 21.82
N ALA A 313 1.76 5.04 22.85
CA ALA A 313 1.47 5.55 24.18
C ALA A 313 1.93 4.51 25.20
N SER A 314 2.92 4.85 26.03
CA SER A 314 3.45 3.93 27.02
C SER A 314 3.70 4.60 28.38
N LEU A 315 3.52 3.84 29.45
CA LEU A 315 3.71 4.27 30.83
C LEU A 315 4.48 3.21 31.61
N THR A 316 5.46 3.61 32.39
CA THR A 316 6.05 2.78 33.44
C THR A 316 5.02 2.43 34.51
N ALA A 317 4.87 1.14 34.82
CA ALA A 317 3.97 0.69 35.87
C ALA A 317 4.40 1.22 37.26
N ASN A 318 3.43 1.42 38.15
CA ASN A 318 3.62 1.79 39.56
C ASN A 318 4.37 3.12 39.83
N ILE A 319 4.49 4.00 38.82
CA ILE A 319 5.08 5.34 38.96
C ILE A 319 4.03 6.37 38.53
N GLU A 320 3.79 7.37 39.38
CA GLU A 320 3.02 8.55 38.99
C GLU A 320 3.84 9.39 38.01
N GLN A 321 3.36 9.48 36.77
CA GLN A 321 4.00 10.25 35.71
C GLN A 321 2.98 10.72 34.67
N ASN A 322 3.37 11.73 33.89
CA ASN A 322 2.59 12.13 32.72
C ASN A 322 2.71 11.07 31.62
N LEU A 323 1.59 10.76 30.96
CA LEU A 323 1.57 9.97 29.74
C LEU A 323 1.90 10.87 28.55
N THR A 324 2.90 10.48 27.75
CA THR A 324 3.14 11.06 26.43
C THR A 324 2.58 10.13 25.36
N ILE A 325 1.70 10.65 24.53
CA ILE A 325 1.11 9.98 23.38
C ILE A 325 1.75 10.59 22.14
N SER A 326 2.45 9.77 21.36
CA SER A 326 2.98 10.17 20.06
C SER A 326 2.03 9.78 18.94
N GLY A 327 1.98 10.58 17.89
CA GLY A 327 1.01 10.42 16.83
C GLY A 327 1.08 11.52 15.79
N ASP A 328 -0.03 11.73 15.10
CA ASP A 328 -0.20 12.82 14.15
C ASP A 328 -1.63 13.37 14.21
N ASN A 329 -1.80 14.59 13.72
CA ASN A 329 -3.07 15.32 13.67
C ASN A 329 -3.70 15.61 15.05
N PHE A 330 -2.88 15.82 16.09
CA PHE A 330 -3.34 16.04 17.48
C PHE A 330 -3.77 17.47 17.83
N TRP A 331 -3.47 18.45 16.97
CA TRP A 331 -3.70 19.88 17.19
C TRP A 331 -2.93 20.48 18.39
N ASN A 332 -2.55 21.75 18.26
CA ASN A 332 -1.67 22.44 19.20
C ASN A 332 -2.40 23.26 20.28
N ASP A 333 -3.73 23.26 20.27
CA ASP A 333 -4.54 23.83 21.36
C ASP A 333 -5.13 22.70 22.20
N SER A 334 -4.57 22.51 23.40
CA SER A 334 -4.97 21.45 24.32
C SER A 334 -6.41 21.59 24.82
N SER A 335 -7.04 22.76 24.71
CA SER A 335 -8.45 22.94 25.09
C SER A 335 -9.43 22.21 24.16
N LEU A 336 -8.98 21.87 22.95
CA LEU A 336 -9.75 21.14 21.95
C LEU A 336 -9.39 19.64 21.90
N VAL A 337 -8.47 19.20 22.76
CA VAL A 337 -8.00 17.82 22.84
C VAL A 337 -8.51 17.17 24.13
N SER A 338 -9.18 16.03 24.00
CA SER A 338 -9.60 15.23 25.15
C SER A 338 -9.04 13.82 25.02
N VAL A 339 -8.47 13.32 26.10
CA VAL A 339 -7.90 11.97 26.19
C VAL A 339 -8.63 11.19 27.28
N SER A 340 -8.92 9.92 27.00
CA SER A 340 -9.44 8.97 27.98
C SER A 340 -8.75 7.63 27.86
N ILE A 341 -8.52 6.96 28.99
CA ILE A 341 -7.90 5.64 29.10
C ILE A 341 -8.88 4.78 29.88
N ASP A 342 -9.33 3.66 29.31
CA ASP A 342 -10.35 2.79 29.92
C ASP A 342 -11.61 3.56 30.41
N SER A 343 -12.08 4.47 29.56
CA SER A 343 -13.20 5.38 29.85
C SER A 343 -12.97 6.40 30.99
N GLN A 344 -11.79 6.42 31.61
CA GLN A 344 -11.40 7.43 32.60
C GLN A 344 -10.69 8.62 31.94
N PRO A 345 -10.97 9.86 32.37
CA PRO A 345 -10.35 11.04 31.77
C PRO A 345 -8.85 11.10 32.08
N CYS A 346 -8.05 11.50 31.08
CA CYS A 346 -6.65 11.85 31.23
C CYS A 346 -6.50 13.36 30.93
N PRO A 347 -6.55 14.25 31.94
CA PRO A 347 -6.42 15.69 31.75
C PRO A 347 -5.17 16.06 30.94
N VAL A 348 -5.37 16.73 29.80
CA VAL A 348 -4.29 17.14 28.90
C VAL A 348 -3.51 18.30 29.52
N VAL A 349 -2.20 18.14 29.60
CA VAL A 349 -1.22 19.14 30.07
C VAL A 349 -0.77 20.01 28.91
N SER A 350 -0.40 19.38 27.80
CA SER A 350 0.02 20.07 26.57
C SER A 350 -0.25 19.18 25.36
N SER A 351 -0.46 19.81 24.21
CA SER A 351 -0.49 19.11 22.92
C SER A 351 0.21 19.93 21.86
N ASP A 352 0.80 19.23 20.90
CA ASP A 352 1.21 19.78 19.61
C ASP A 352 0.62 18.88 18.50
N PHE A 353 1.06 19.04 17.25
CA PHE A 353 0.53 18.25 16.14
C PHE A 353 0.85 16.75 16.21
N SER A 354 1.88 16.36 16.98
CA SER A 354 2.45 15.02 17.01
C SER A 354 2.58 14.42 18.41
N ASN A 355 2.43 15.22 19.46
CA ASN A 355 2.53 14.78 20.84
C ASN A 355 1.37 15.32 21.68
N ILE A 356 0.81 14.47 22.55
CA ILE A 356 -0.09 14.87 23.63
C ILE A 356 0.54 14.42 24.95
N VAL A 357 0.60 15.31 25.93
CA VAL A 357 1.00 15.00 27.30
C VAL A 357 -0.24 15.10 28.18
N CYS A 358 -0.61 14.04 28.89
CA CYS A 358 -1.76 14.03 29.79
C CYS A 358 -1.45 13.37 31.15
N LYS A 359 -2.27 13.66 32.17
CA LYS A 359 -2.12 13.10 33.52
C LYS A 359 -3.11 11.94 33.73
N PRO A 360 -2.68 10.67 33.67
CA PRO A 360 -3.58 9.55 33.89
C PRO A 360 -4.14 9.55 35.33
N GLN A 361 -5.43 9.24 35.49
CA GLN A 361 -6.11 9.13 36.79
C GLN A 361 -6.31 7.67 37.25
N ILE A 362 -5.55 6.74 36.67
CA ILE A 362 -5.69 5.31 36.94
C ILE A 362 -4.54 4.89 37.86
N TYR A 363 -4.83 4.51 39.10
CA TYR A 363 -3.83 3.99 40.05
C TYR A 363 -4.45 2.88 40.90
N PRO A 364 -3.78 1.73 41.13
CA PRO A 364 -2.52 1.27 40.54
C PRO A 364 -2.73 0.65 39.14
N PHE A 365 -1.70 0.77 38.29
CA PHE A 365 -1.75 0.27 36.91
C PHE A 365 -1.70 -1.27 36.88
N LYS A 366 -2.57 -1.90 36.06
CA LYS A 366 -2.58 -3.36 35.83
C LYS A 366 -1.88 -3.68 34.50
N ALA A 367 -1.09 -4.76 34.44
CA ALA A 367 -0.48 -5.22 33.20
C ALA A 367 -1.52 -5.50 32.11
N GLY A 368 -1.19 -5.14 30.86
CA GLY A 368 -2.06 -5.25 29.68
C GLY A 368 -2.11 -3.95 28.86
N GLY A 369 -2.68 -4.02 27.67
CA GLY A 369 -3.03 -2.83 26.88
C GLY A 369 -4.36 -2.27 27.36
N LEU A 370 -4.41 -1.00 27.79
CA LEU A 370 -5.68 -0.32 28.11
C LEU A 370 -6.19 0.45 26.89
N PRO A 371 -7.50 0.42 26.61
CA PRO A 371 -8.05 1.16 25.49
C PRO A 371 -7.85 2.67 25.71
N LEU A 372 -7.20 3.30 24.73
CA LEU A 372 -6.94 4.73 24.66
C LEU A 372 -7.92 5.35 23.66
N SER A 373 -8.52 6.47 24.01
CA SER A 373 -9.29 7.30 23.07
C SER A 373 -8.77 8.73 23.11
N VAL A 374 -8.38 9.23 21.94
CA VAL A 374 -7.95 10.61 21.71
C VAL A 374 -8.99 11.26 20.80
N LYS A 375 -9.52 12.39 21.24
CA LYS A 375 -10.46 13.20 20.47
C LYS A 375 -9.91 14.60 20.28
N VAL A 376 -9.88 15.05 19.02
CA VAL A 376 -9.51 16.40 18.61
C VAL A 376 -10.76 17.03 18.01
N ASN A 377 -11.34 17.98 18.73
CA ASN A 377 -12.63 18.60 18.40
C ASN A 377 -13.75 17.57 18.19
N ASP A 378 -14.17 17.33 16.95
CA ASP A 378 -15.25 16.43 16.53
C ASP A 378 -14.77 15.05 16.08
N LYS A 379 -13.44 14.83 16.00
CA LYS A 379 -12.86 13.58 15.49
C LYS A 379 -12.22 12.77 16.61
N THR A 380 -12.51 11.47 16.63
CA THR A 380 -12.01 10.54 17.64
C THR A 380 -11.22 9.42 16.99
N THR A 381 -10.14 9.01 17.64
CA THR A 381 -9.33 7.85 17.30
C THR A 381 -9.12 7.01 18.54
N THR A 382 -8.96 5.70 18.35
CA THR A 382 -8.75 4.74 19.43
C THR A 382 -7.43 4.03 19.24
N GLY A 383 -6.74 3.74 20.34
CA GLY A 383 -5.51 2.97 20.38
C GLY A 383 -5.40 2.22 21.70
N SER A 384 -4.17 1.89 22.08
CA SER A 384 -3.90 1.25 23.37
C SER A 384 -2.75 1.95 24.08
N VAL A 385 -2.86 2.11 25.40
CA VAL A 385 -1.72 2.44 26.26
C VAL A 385 -1.12 1.13 26.75
N TYR A 386 0.19 0.98 26.59
CA TYR A 386 0.92 -0.18 27.09
C TYR A 386 1.77 0.18 28.31
N PHE A 387 1.81 -0.71 29.29
CA PHE A 387 2.65 -0.49 30.45
C PHE A 387 4.05 -1.10 30.27
N ILE A 388 5.08 -0.31 30.54
CA ILE A 388 6.46 -0.76 30.67
C ILE A 388 6.60 -1.34 32.08
N ASP A 389 6.64 -2.66 32.15
CA ASP A 389 7.10 -3.39 33.33
C ASP A 389 8.59 -3.07 33.51
N THR A 390 9.03 -2.55 34.66
CA THR A 390 10.47 -2.30 34.88
C THR A 390 11.22 -3.57 35.26
N GLY A 391 10.51 -4.63 35.68
CA GLY A 391 11.11 -5.92 35.99
C GLY A 391 11.73 -6.61 34.77
N ILE A 392 11.28 -6.29 33.57
CA ILE A 392 11.84 -6.81 32.30
C ILE A 392 13.07 -6.04 31.81
N CYS A 393 13.44 -4.93 32.45
CA CYS A 393 14.61 -4.11 32.11
C CYS A 393 15.61 -4.09 33.29
N PRO A 394 16.45 -5.14 33.43
CA PRO A 394 17.49 -5.21 34.46
C PRO A 394 18.32 -3.92 34.52
N ASN A 395 18.37 -3.31 35.70
CA ASN A 395 19.13 -2.08 35.98
C ASN A 395 18.89 -0.94 34.97
N GLN A 396 17.65 -0.76 34.49
CA GLN A 396 17.32 0.28 33.50
C GLN A 396 18.22 0.22 32.25
N CYS A 397 18.49 -0.99 31.77
CA CYS A 397 19.35 -1.22 30.61
C CYS A 397 20.79 -0.68 30.79
N ASN A 398 21.26 -0.59 32.04
CA ASN A 398 22.60 -0.12 32.44
C ASN A 398 23.02 1.19 31.75
N SER A 399 22.06 2.07 31.44
CA SER A 399 22.26 3.32 30.66
C SER A 399 22.84 3.15 29.25
N ASN A 400 22.92 1.92 28.76
CA ASN A 400 23.40 1.56 27.42
C ASN A 400 22.25 1.12 26.51
N GLY A 401 21.03 1.51 26.83
CA GLY A 401 19.84 1.21 26.05
C GLY A 401 18.62 1.93 26.58
N ASN A 402 17.54 1.85 25.82
CA ASN A 402 16.24 2.37 26.20
C ASN A 402 15.33 1.21 26.64
N CYS A 403 14.68 1.35 27.80
CA CYS A 403 13.68 0.38 28.25
C CYS A 403 12.36 0.64 27.51
N THR A 404 11.84 -0.39 26.85
CA THR A 404 10.58 -0.36 26.12
C THR A 404 9.58 -1.34 26.72
N VAL A 405 8.33 -1.34 26.25
CA VAL A 405 7.30 -2.35 26.62
C VAL A 405 7.76 -3.78 26.36
N ASN A 406 8.72 -3.96 25.45
CA ASN A 406 9.33 -5.23 25.09
C ASN A 406 10.68 -5.46 25.78
N GLY A 407 11.08 -4.66 26.77
CA GLY A 407 12.37 -4.78 27.45
C GLY A 407 13.44 -3.85 26.86
N CYS A 408 14.70 -4.11 27.17
CA CYS A 408 15.81 -3.24 26.78
C CYS A 408 16.12 -3.27 25.27
N VAL A 409 16.20 -2.09 24.65
CA VAL A 409 16.74 -1.87 23.30
C VAL A 409 18.12 -1.22 23.45
N CYS A 410 19.17 -1.98 23.16
CA CYS A 410 20.54 -1.56 23.42
C CYS A 410 21.09 -0.59 22.37
N PHE A 411 21.92 0.36 22.82
CA PHE A 411 22.71 1.21 21.95
C PHE A 411 23.80 0.41 21.23
N LYS A 412 24.35 0.98 20.15
CA LYS A 412 25.36 0.33 19.31
C LYS A 412 26.52 -0.23 20.14
N GLY A 413 26.84 -1.51 19.93
CA GLY A 413 27.94 -2.22 20.60
C GLY A 413 27.56 -2.94 21.90
N PHE A 414 26.34 -2.74 22.41
CA PHE A 414 25.83 -3.38 23.63
C PHE A 414 24.72 -4.38 23.33
N THR A 415 24.58 -5.39 24.19
CA THR A 415 23.58 -6.47 24.09
C THR A 415 23.25 -7.07 25.46
N GLY A 416 22.39 -8.10 25.45
CA GLY A 416 21.92 -8.82 26.61
C GLY A 416 20.68 -8.18 27.24
N PRO A 417 20.06 -8.86 28.22
CA PRO A 417 18.77 -8.45 28.79
C PRO A 417 18.81 -7.06 29.45
N GLY A 418 19.98 -6.61 29.89
CA GLY A 418 20.19 -5.27 30.46
C GLY A 418 21.17 -4.38 29.69
N CYS A 419 21.53 -4.68 28.44
CA CYS A 419 22.52 -3.89 27.67
C CYS A 419 23.89 -3.72 28.35
N LYS A 420 24.32 -4.70 29.13
CA LYS A 420 25.64 -4.70 29.79
C LYS A 420 26.70 -5.38 28.91
N ASP A 421 26.28 -6.35 28.11
CA ASP A 421 27.17 -7.27 27.41
C ASP A 421 27.63 -6.63 26.09
N LYS A 422 28.80 -7.00 25.58
CA LYS A 422 29.32 -6.48 24.29
C LYS A 422 29.02 -7.45 23.16
N ILE A 423 28.71 -6.91 21.99
CA ILE A 423 28.47 -7.70 20.77
C ILE A 423 29.78 -8.33 20.31
N ILE A 424 29.77 -9.65 20.05
CA ILE A 424 30.80 -10.35 19.29
C ILE A 424 30.26 -10.55 17.87
N TYR A 425 31.01 -10.07 16.87
CA TYR A 425 30.70 -10.35 15.47
C TYR A 425 31.06 -11.80 15.17
N VAL A 426 30.08 -12.54 14.67
CA VAL A 426 30.16 -13.98 14.44
C VAL A 426 29.67 -14.25 13.03
N ASP A 427 30.28 -15.23 12.37
CA ASP A 427 29.77 -15.69 11.09
C ASP A 427 28.46 -16.45 11.32
N HIS A 428 27.49 -16.22 10.45
CA HIS A 428 26.21 -16.91 10.50
C HIS A 428 26.04 -17.76 9.23
N ASN A 429 25.41 -18.91 9.39
CA ASN A 429 25.00 -19.74 8.27
C ASN A 429 23.55 -20.16 8.50
N VAL A 430 22.68 -19.80 7.56
CA VAL A 430 21.27 -20.17 7.58
C VAL A 430 21.08 -21.45 6.76
N ASN A 431 20.45 -22.46 7.36
CA ASN A 431 20.27 -23.75 6.71
C ASN A 431 19.24 -23.67 5.57
N LYS A 432 19.63 -24.01 4.35
CA LYS A 432 18.72 -23.94 3.18
C LYS A 432 17.62 -25.01 3.14
N THR A 433 17.58 -25.94 4.09
CA THR A 433 16.63 -27.08 4.09
C THR A 433 15.59 -27.03 5.20
N LYS A 434 15.80 -26.19 6.22
CA LYS A 434 14.89 -25.96 7.37
C LYS A 434 15.24 -24.60 7.99
N PRO A 435 14.32 -23.92 8.69
CA PRO A 435 14.56 -22.62 9.31
C PRO A 435 15.44 -22.73 10.56
N ASP A 436 16.57 -23.42 10.44
CA ASP A 436 17.59 -23.52 11.44
C ASP A 436 18.67 -22.48 11.13
N THR A 437 19.07 -21.74 12.16
CA THR A 437 20.22 -20.85 12.06
C THR A 437 21.34 -21.37 12.94
N THR A 438 22.49 -21.61 12.33
CA THR A 438 23.75 -21.86 13.03
C THR A 438 24.54 -20.57 13.16
N ILE A 439 24.85 -20.19 14.39
CA ILE A 439 25.66 -19.02 14.72
C ILE A 439 26.96 -19.53 15.32
N GLY A 440 28.07 -19.33 14.60
CA GLY A 440 29.35 -19.93 14.90
C GLY A 440 30.43 -18.88 15.16
N ALA A 441 31.14 -19.03 16.27
CA ALA A 441 32.44 -18.41 16.46
C ALA A 441 33.34 -19.44 17.12
N LYS A 442 34.59 -19.57 16.64
CA LYS A 442 35.62 -20.53 17.11
C LYS A 442 35.25 -21.24 18.42
N GLU A 443 35.00 -22.55 18.33
CA GLU A 443 34.74 -23.49 19.43
C GLU A 443 33.34 -23.44 20.07
N ILE A 444 32.40 -22.63 19.54
CA ILE A 444 30.99 -22.60 19.97
C ILE A 444 30.04 -22.58 18.77
N ASP A 445 29.03 -23.45 18.84
CA ASP A 445 27.91 -23.52 17.91
C ASP A 445 26.60 -23.25 18.65
N ALA A 446 25.80 -22.30 18.14
CA ALA A 446 24.44 -22.08 18.59
C ALA A 446 23.42 -22.36 17.49
N ILE A 447 22.33 -23.03 17.85
CA ILE A 447 21.28 -23.49 16.94
C ILE A 447 19.92 -23.00 17.45
N LEU A 448 19.21 -22.29 16.59
CA LEU A 448 17.80 -21.95 16.77
C LEU A 448 16.96 -22.76 15.80
N SER A 449 15.83 -23.29 16.25
CA SER A 449 14.94 -24.10 15.43
C SER A 449 13.47 -23.88 15.78
N ILE A 450 12.61 -23.98 14.78
CA ILE A 450 11.16 -24.11 14.94
C ILE A 450 10.81 -25.59 14.85
N VAL A 451 10.24 -26.13 15.93
CA VAL A 451 10.21 -27.58 16.20
C VAL A 451 8.87 -28.20 15.84
N ALA A 452 7.77 -27.63 16.33
CA ALA A 452 6.44 -28.21 16.17
C ALA A 452 5.34 -27.17 16.36
N LEU A 453 4.13 -27.50 15.90
CA LEU A 453 2.89 -26.82 16.26
C LEU A 453 2.04 -27.74 17.12
N ARG A 454 1.56 -27.25 18.26
CA ARG A 454 0.71 -28.01 19.17
C ARG A 454 -0.66 -27.35 19.29
N GLU A 455 -1.67 -28.15 19.50
CA GLU A 455 -2.97 -27.68 19.97
C GLU A 455 -3.17 -28.16 21.41
N LEU A 456 -3.52 -27.24 22.29
CA LEU A 456 -3.77 -27.47 23.71
C LEU A 456 -5.25 -27.24 24.01
N ASP A 457 -5.81 -28.04 24.92
CA ASP A 457 -7.16 -27.81 25.44
C ASP A 457 -7.20 -26.64 26.43
N SER A 458 -8.41 -26.32 26.92
CA SER A 458 -8.63 -25.22 27.87
C SER A 458 -7.92 -25.38 29.22
N ASN A 459 -7.43 -26.57 29.54
CA ASN A 459 -6.67 -26.87 30.75
C ASN A 459 -5.16 -26.98 30.48
N GLY A 460 -4.71 -26.72 29.25
CA GLY A 460 -3.31 -26.85 28.83
C GLY A 460 -2.88 -28.28 28.51
N GLY A 461 -3.81 -29.24 28.43
CA GLY A 461 -3.54 -30.61 28.00
C GLY A 461 -3.28 -30.68 26.49
N LEU A 462 -2.30 -31.49 26.08
CA LEU A 462 -1.99 -31.66 24.65
C LEU A 462 -3.13 -32.41 23.93
N ILE A 463 -3.72 -31.76 22.94
CA ILE A 463 -4.70 -32.37 22.03
C ILE A 463 -3.98 -33.08 20.89
N THR A 464 -3.09 -32.34 20.21
CA THR A 464 -2.39 -32.78 19.00
C THR A 464 -1.06 -32.05 18.87
N GLU A 465 -0.06 -32.72 18.28
CA GLU A 465 1.25 -32.16 17.95
C GLU A 465 1.60 -32.47 16.48
N TYR A 466 2.01 -31.43 15.75
CA TYR A 466 2.52 -31.50 14.38
C TYR A 466 4.02 -31.15 14.38
N PRO A 467 4.91 -32.15 14.43
CA PRO A 467 6.35 -31.90 14.34
C PRO A 467 6.75 -31.47 12.92
N PHE A 468 7.60 -30.45 12.81
CA PHE A 468 8.05 -29.90 11.53
C PHE A 468 9.27 -30.65 10.99
N ASN A 469 9.04 -31.79 10.36
CA ASN A 469 10.13 -32.62 9.83
C ASN A 469 10.61 -32.19 8.44
N THR A 470 9.77 -31.48 7.67
CA THR A 470 10.04 -31.10 6.28
C THR A 470 9.68 -29.66 6.01
N TRP A 471 10.56 -28.95 5.29
CA TRP A 471 10.36 -27.57 4.87
C TRP A 471 10.62 -27.42 3.37
N ALA A 472 9.82 -26.59 2.72
CA ALA A 472 10.06 -26.13 1.37
C ALA A 472 10.79 -24.77 1.43
N PHE A 473 11.97 -24.71 0.84
CA PHE A 473 12.71 -23.46 0.69
C PHE A 473 12.19 -22.69 -0.53
N ASP A 474 11.77 -21.44 -0.32
CA ASP A 474 11.10 -20.65 -1.36
C ASP A 474 12.07 -19.68 -2.06
N ASN A 475 12.79 -18.84 -1.28
CA ASN A 475 13.63 -17.79 -1.84
C ASN A 475 14.74 -17.31 -0.88
N GLN A 476 15.81 -16.75 -1.47
CA GLN A 476 16.86 -15.97 -0.82
C GLN A 476 17.01 -14.61 -1.50
N THR A 477 16.83 -13.51 -0.76
CA THR A 477 17.43 -12.20 -1.10
C THR A 477 18.56 -11.92 -0.11
N GLU A 478 19.49 -11.00 -0.40
CA GLU A 478 20.81 -10.84 0.23
C GLU A 478 20.93 -11.22 1.73
N ASN A 479 19.91 -10.97 2.57
CA ASN A 479 19.85 -11.41 3.98
C ASN A 479 18.48 -11.96 4.45
N ILE A 480 17.59 -12.40 3.55
CA ILE A 480 16.24 -12.90 3.87
C ILE A 480 16.05 -14.30 3.30
N TYR A 481 15.59 -15.22 4.14
CA TYR A 481 15.38 -16.64 3.82
C TYR A 481 13.95 -17.04 4.15
N ILE A 482 13.23 -17.62 3.20
CA ILE A 482 11.81 -17.97 3.36
C ILE A 482 11.63 -19.48 3.28
N TYR A 483 11.00 -20.04 4.32
CA TYR A 483 10.68 -21.46 4.47
C TYR A 483 9.19 -21.64 4.62
N LYS A 484 8.64 -22.69 4.00
CA LYS A 484 7.21 -23.04 4.10
C LYS A 484 7.05 -24.46 4.59
N THR A 485 6.11 -24.68 5.50
CA THR A 485 5.68 -26.01 5.92
C THR A 485 4.19 -26.00 6.19
N ASN A 486 3.61 -27.18 6.38
CA ASN A 486 2.18 -27.33 6.65
C ASN A 486 1.96 -28.13 7.92
N ALA A 487 1.01 -27.70 8.73
CA ALA A 487 0.47 -28.47 9.85
C ALA A 487 -1.04 -28.59 9.67
N SER A 488 -1.54 -29.82 9.49
CA SER A 488 -2.95 -30.04 9.11
C SER A 488 -3.32 -29.27 7.83
N SER A 489 -4.35 -28.43 7.87
CA SER A 489 -4.77 -27.55 6.77
C SER A 489 -4.07 -26.19 6.77
N THR A 490 -3.21 -25.91 7.74
CA THR A 490 -2.58 -24.59 7.92
C THR A 490 -1.22 -24.55 7.26
N ASN A 491 -1.08 -23.64 6.29
CA ASN A 491 0.21 -23.26 5.73
C ASN A 491 0.92 -22.31 6.69
N ILE A 492 2.20 -22.59 6.94
CA ILE A 492 3.08 -21.87 7.85
C ILE A 492 4.27 -21.37 7.03
N THR A 493 4.44 -20.05 6.99
CA THR A 493 5.58 -19.40 6.34
C THR A 493 6.49 -18.84 7.41
N VAL A 494 7.77 -19.17 7.36
CA VAL A 494 8.80 -18.63 8.25
C VAL A 494 9.79 -17.83 7.43
N THR A 495 9.92 -16.56 7.74
CA THR A 495 10.92 -15.66 7.18
C THR A 495 12.01 -15.46 8.22
N VAL A 496 13.25 -15.78 7.85
CA VAL A 496 14.45 -15.56 8.66
C VAL A 496 15.24 -14.43 8.03
N GLN A 497 15.47 -13.34 8.77
CA GLN A 497 16.18 -12.16 8.26
C GLN A 497 17.37 -11.81 9.17
N TRP A 498 18.53 -11.57 8.56
CA TRP A 498 19.71 -11.08 9.25
C TRP A 498 19.85 -9.56 9.14
N PHE A 499 20.17 -8.92 10.26
CA PHE A 499 20.39 -7.48 10.35
C PHE A 499 21.83 -7.22 10.77
N GLU A 500 22.69 -6.81 9.83
CA GLU A 500 24.07 -6.43 10.14
C GLU A 500 24.12 -5.13 10.95
N ASP A 501 23.36 -4.12 10.52
CA ASP A 501 23.22 -2.83 11.18
C ASP A 501 21.88 -2.69 11.88
N ALA A 502 21.84 -1.81 12.90
CA ALA A 502 20.59 -1.46 13.58
C ALA A 502 19.64 -0.80 12.58
N SER A 503 18.39 -1.25 12.56
CA SER A 503 17.40 -0.81 11.59
C SER A 503 16.00 -0.77 12.21
N ASN A 504 15.05 -0.22 11.46
CA ASN A 504 13.65 -0.16 11.85
C ASN A 504 12.86 -1.15 11.00
N PHE A 505 12.24 -2.13 11.65
CA PHE A 505 11.37 -3.11 11.00
C PHE A 505 9.91 -2.72 11.20
N SER A 506 9.15 -2.59 10.12
CA SER A 506 7.72 -2.28 10.22
C SER A 506 6.90 -3.58 10.28
N PHE A 507 6.08 -3.72 11.32
CA PHE A 507 5.22 -4.88 11.57
C PHE A 507 3.83 -4.42 12.02
N GLY A 508 2.77 -4.81 11.30
CA GLY A 508 1.39 -4.48 11.70
C GLY A 508 1.10 -2.98 11.86
N GLY A 509 1.83 -2.12 11.14
CA GLY A 509 1.77 -0.65 11.27
C GLY A 509 2.59 -0.06 12.41
N GLN A 510 3.29 -0.89 13.19
CA GLN A 510 4.24 -0.47 14.22
C GLN A 510 5.67 -0.53 13.70
N VAL A 511 6.50 0.43 14.09
CA VAL A 511 7.94 0.43 13.78
C VAL A 511 8.71 -0.13 14.98
N ILE A 512 9.32 -1.28 14.78
CA ILE A 512 10.10 -2.01 15.79
C ILE A 512 11.58 -1.76 15.54
N PRO A 513 12.32 -1.17 16.49
CA PRO A 513 13.77 -1.02 16.37
C PRO A 513 14.43 -2.40 16.55
N ILE A 514 15.27 -2.79 15.57
CA ILE A 514 16.06 -4.01 15.57
C ILE A 514 17.54 -3.64 15.75
N GLY A 515 18.22 -4.35 16.66
CA GLY A 515 19.64 -4.16 16.90
C GLY A 515 20.52 -4.65 15.74
N SER A 516 21.75 -4.17 15.66
CA SER A 516 22.77 -4.72 14.76
C SER A 516 23.16 -6.15 15.14
N ASN A 517 23.68 -6.90 14.17
CA ASN A 517 24.13 -8.28 14.30
C ASN A 517 23.05 -9.23 14.87
N THR A 518 21.79 -9.00 14.50
CA THR A 518 20.61 -9.67 15.06
C THR A 518 19.92 -10.50 13.99
N ILE A 519 19.44 -11.68 14.37
CA ILE A 519 18.55 -12.49 13.54
C ILE A 519 17.09 -12.27 13.93
N LYS A 520 16.20 -12.31 12.95
CA LYS A 520 14.77 -12.16 13.15
C LYS A 520 14.03 -13.31 12.51
N TYR A 521 13.09 -13.88 13.25
CA TYR A 521 12.12 -14.82 12.71
C TYR A 521 10.78 -14.11 12.60
N SER A 522 10.10 -14.27 11.48
CA SER A 522 8.71 -13.85 11.30
C SER A 522 7.91 -15.05 10.80
N ILE A 523 6.86 -15.45 11.53
CA ILE A 523 6.01 -16.56 11.19
C ILE A 523 4.64 -16.04 10.78
N GLU A 524 4.17 -16.47 9.61
CA GLU A 524 2.80 -16.30 9.15
C GLU A 524 2.11 -17.65 9.14
N MET A 525 0.89 -17.71 9.66
CA MET A 525 0.05 -18.90 9.55
C MET A 525 -1.32 -18.53 9.02
N THR A 526 -1.79 -19.32 8.06
CA THR A 526 -3.17 -19.27 7.56
C THR A 526 -4.15 -19.82 8.61
N ASN A 527 -5.44 -19.84 8.29
CA ASN A 527 -6.48 -20.34 9.17
C ASN A 527 -6.15 -21.75 9.71
N TYR A 528 -6.40 -21.96 11.00
CA TYR A 528 -6.23 -23.25 11.67
C TYR A 528 -7.58 -23.76 12.16
N SER A 529 -7.85 -25.05 11.92
CA SER A 529 -9.11 -25.69 12.30
C SER A 529 -9.00 -26.24 13.72
N PHE A 530 -9.26 -25.39 14.71
CA PHE A 530 -9.26 -25.76 16.12
C PHE A 530 -10.32 -26.84 16.42
N ARG A 531 -9.96 -27.79 17.28
CA ARG A 531 -10.89 -28.82 17.75
C ARG A 531 -12.00 -28.22 18.61
N ASP A 532 -11.64 -27.30 19.50
CA ASP A 532 -12.54 -26.64 20.44
C ASP A 532 -12.35 -25.12 20.38
N LYS A 533 -13.42 -24.35 20.63
CA LYS A 533 -13.37 -22.87 20.65
C LYS A 533 -12.50 -22.30 21.79
N LEU A 534 -12.17 -23.13 22.77
CA LEU A 534 -11.33 -22.78 23.92
C LEU A 534 -9.91 -23.35 23.79
N SER A 535 -9.59 -23.98 22.65
CA SER A 535 -8.25 -24.48 22.38
C SER A 535 -7.26 -23.33 22.20
N THR A 536 -6.00 -23.58 22.56
CA THR A 536 -4.88 -22.67 22.32
C THR A 536 -3.87 -23.36 21.42
N LEU A 537 -3.39 -22.65 20.40
CA LEU A 537 -2.31 -23.15 19.55
C LEU A 537 -0.97 -22.77 20.21
N GLN A 538 0.02 -23.67 20.19
CA GLN A 538 1.32 -23.42 20.79
C GLN A 538 2.43 -23.74 19.78
N LEU A 539 3.13 -22.72 19.32
CA LEU A 539 4.30 -22.88 18.45
C LEU A 539 5.52 -23.18 19.32
N VAL A 540 6.18 -24.32 19.07
CA VAL A 540 7.36 -24.74 19.82
C VAL A 540 8.63 -24.34 19.08
N MET A 541 9.51 -23.68 19.80
CA MET A 541 10.84 -23.29 19.36
C MET A 541 11.90 -23.84 20.31
N SER A 542 13.10 -24.08 19.81
CA SER A 542 14.24 -24.50 20.62
C SER A 542 15.47 -23.65 20.36
N ALA A 543 16.22 -23.39 21.41
CA ALA A 543 17.54 -22.77 21.35
C ALA A 543 18.55 -23.69 22.02
N THR A 544 19.67 -23.94 21.34
CA THR A 544 20.77 -24.79 21.83
C THR A 544 22.08 -24.05 21.64
N MET A 545 23.01 -24.18 22.59
CA MET A 545 24.38 -23.69 22.46
C MET A 545 25.33 -24.77 22.99
N SER A 546 26.37 -25.09 22.23
CA SER A 546 27.36 -26.11 22.56
C SER A 546 28.78 -25.60 22.37
N SER A 547 29.70 -26.08 23.21
CA SER A 547 31.14 -25.79 23.13
C SER A 547 31.96 -27.07 22.94
N SER A 548 33.06 -26.96 22.20
CA SER A 548 34.09 -27.99 22.06
C SER A 548 35.23 -27.90 23.08
N GLU A 549 35.18 -26.99 24.05
CA GLU A 549 36.23 -26.81 25.08
C GLU A 549 36.20 -27.90 26.16
N SER A 550 37.34 -28.08 26.84
CA SER A 550 37.61 -29.21 27.75
C SER A 550 37.18 -29.01 29.21
N ASP A 551 36.86 -27.80 29.65
CA ASP A 551 36.32 -27.49 31.00
C ASP A 551 34.94 -26.84 30.89
N PRO A 552 33.88 -27.64 30.68
CA PRO A 552 32.60 -27.11 30.23
C PRO A 552 31.76 -26.60 31.39
N CYS A 553 31.20 -25.41 31.23
CA CYS A 553 30.27 -24.84 32.17
C CYS A 553 29.11 -24.18 31.44
N SER A 554 27.89 -24.60 31.74
CA SER A 554 26.69 -24.07 31.12
C SER A 554 25.67 -23.60 32.14
N GLN A 555 24.90 -22.57 31.76
CA GLN A 555 23.85 -21.99 32.57
C GLN A 555 22.71 -21.48 31.68
N ASN A 556 21.48 -21.75 32.07
CA ASN A 556 20.29 -21.17 31.47
C ASN A 556 19.72 -20.10 32.41
N GLN A 557 19.34 -18.95 31.85
CA GLN A 557 18.61 -17.90 32.53
C GLN A 557 17.36 -17.54 31.74
N VAL A 558 16.26 -17.30 32.44
CA VAL A 558 15.00 -16.92 31.81
C VAL A 558 14.47 -15.66 32.46
N GLY A 559 14.13 -14.66 31.63
CA GLY A 559 13.39 -13.49 32.05
C GLY A 559 11.90 -13.74 32.02
N LYS A 560 11.23 -13.53 33.15
CA LYS A 560 9.76 -13.58 33.25
C LYS A 560 9.23 -12.16 33.49
N SER A 561 8.00 -11.92 33.05
CA SER A 561 7.31 -10.68 33.43
C SER A 561 6.92 -10.72 34.91
N THR A 562 6.89 -9.57 35.58
CA THR A 562 6.62 -9.46 37.01
C THR A 562 5.19 -9.91 37.37
N ASP A 563 4.26 -9.76 36.42
CA ASP A 563 2.82 -10.00 36.62
C ASP A 563 2.31 -11.30 35.98
N SER A 564 3.18 -12.07 35.30
CA SER A 564 2.79 -13.34 34.66
C SER A 564 3.92 -14.36 34.67
N THR A 565 3.57 -15.64 34.58
CA THR A 565 4.56 -16.70 34.33
C THR A 565 5.10 -16.67 32.88
N SER A 566 4.70 -15.70 32.08
CA SER A 566 5.09 -15.59 30.67
C SER A 566 6.55 -15.19 30.54
N ILE A 567 7.26 -15.96 29.73
CA ILE A 567 8.67 -15.76 29.40
C ILE A 567 8.81 -14.62 28.40
N GLN A 568 9.83 -13.80 28.63
CA GLN A 568 10.10 -12.59 27.84
C GLN A 568 11.44 -12.68 27.11
N TRP A 569 12.43 -13.32 27.74
CA TRP A 569 13.72 -13.58 27.13
C TRP A 569 14.37 -14.83 27.73
N ILE A 570 15.32 -15.40 26.99
CA ILE A 570 16.23 -16.45 27.44
C ILE A 570 17.65 -15.95 27.29
N LYS A 571 18.53 -16.45 28.15
CA LYS A 571 19.99 -16.33 28.01
C LYS A 571 20.61 -17.69 28.30
N LEU A 572 21.19 -18.32 27.28
CA LEU A 572 21.97 -19.54 27.43
C LEU A 572 23.44 -19.14 27.52
N THR A 573 24.18 -19.63 28.49
CA THR A 573 25.60 -19.35 28.65
C THR A 573 26.36 -20.67 28.62
N VAL A 574 27.46 -20.73 27.87
CA VAL A 574 28.40 -21.85 27.83
C VAL A 574 29.80 -21.25 27.83
N ASN A 575 30.59 -21.63 28.83
CA ASN A 575 31.89 -21.04 29.14
C ASN A 575 31.78 -19.52 29.15
N ASN A 576 32.65 -18.80 28.44
CA ASN A 576 32.60 -17.33 28.47
C ASN A 576 31.63 -16.71 27.47
N ARG A 577 30.73 -17.47 26.85
CA ARG A 577 29.85 -16.93 25.80
C ARG A 577 28.38 -17.16 26.12
N SER A 578 27.56 -16.20 25.74
CA SER A 578 26.11 -16.27 25.96
C SER A 578 25.32 -16.09 24.68
N LEU A 579 24.25 -16.86 24.51
CA LEU A 579 23.17 -16.70 23.55
C LEU A 579 22.02 -15.96 24.22
N TYR A 580 21.72 -14.74 23.79
CA TYR A 580 20.51 -14.04 24.23
C TYR A 580 19.37 -14.25 23.23
N GLY A 581 18.11 -14.21 23.66
CA GLY A 581 16.97 -14.27 22.75
C GLY A 581 15.73 -13.69 23.42
N ARG A 582 14.93 -12.92 22.67
CA ARG A 582 13.70 -12.31 23.16
C ARG A 582 12.49 -12.96 22.48
N PHE A 583 11.34 -12.93 23.16
CA PHE A 583 10.09 -13.46 22.63
C PHE A 583 9.06 -12.36 22.46
N ILE A 584 8.14 -12.58 21.53
CA ILE A 584 7.00 -11.70 21.26
C ILE A 584 6.07 -11.64 22.44
N LYS A 585 5.48 -10.46 22.65
CA LYS A 585 4.30 -10.28 23.51
C LYS A 585 3.04 -9.92 22.73
N THR A 586 3.14 -9.61 21.44
CA THR A 586 2.01 -9.15 20.64
C THR A 586 2.00 -9.78 19.24
N GLY A 587 0.90 -10.42 18.85
CA GLY A 587 0.69 -10.96 17.51
C GLY A 587 -0.36 -10.15 16.74
N TYR A 588 -0.29 -10.15 15.41
CA TYR A 588 -1.35 -9.59 14.57
C TYR A 588 -2.28 -10.72 14.13
N ILE A 589 -3.45 -10.79 14.76
CA ILE A 589 -4.42 -11.87 14.64
C ILE A 589 -5.69 -11.31 14.02
N ASP A 590 -6.11 -11.84 12.88
CA ASP A 590 -7.34 -11.45 12.17
C ASP A 590 -7.52 -9.92 11.99
N GLY A 591 -6.41 -9.20 11.75
CA GLY A 591 -6.42 -7.76 11.55
C GLY A 591 -6.29 -6.92 12.83
N ARG A 592 -6.06 -7.54 13.99
CA ARG A 592 -5.95 -6.86 15.30
C ARG A 592 -4.67 -7.24 16.04
N SER A 593 -4.19 -6.32 16.87
CA SER A 593 -2.99 -6.53 17.69
C SER A 593 -3.41 -7.13 19.04
N GLU A 594 -2.94 -8.35 19.34
CA GLU A 594 -3.36 -9.14 20.52
C GLU A 594 -2.15 -9.58 21.33
N VAL A 595 -2.30 -9.66 22.66
CA VAL A 595 -1.20 -10.06 23.57
C VAL A 595 -1.05 -11.58 23.61
N LEU A 596 0.20 -12.06 23.49
CA LEU A 596 0.58 -13.47 23.54
C LEU A 596 1.26 -13.84 24.86
N SER A 597 1.28 -15.14 25.19
CA SER A 597 1.98 -15.67 26.36
C SER A 597 2.98 -16.76 25.97
N ASN A 598 4.16 -16.76 26.58
CA ASN A 598 5.23 -17.71 26.28
C ASN A 598 5.54 -18.58 27.50
N HIS A 599 5.74 -19.89 27.31
CA HIS A 599 5.99 -20.85 28.37
C HIS A 599 7.26 -21.65 28.15
N LEU A 600 7.94 -22.00 29.25
CA LEU A 600 9.08 -22.93 29.21
C LEU A 600 8.52 -24.33 29.03
N LEU A 601 9.07 -25.08 28.09
CA LEU A 601 8.68 -26.47 27.83
C LEU A 601 9.77 -27.47 28.22
N ASP A 602 10.81 -27.02 28.92
CA ASP A 602 11.96 -27.86 29.34
C ASP A 602 11.58 -29.07 30.19
N SER A 603 10.43 -29.05 30.89
CA SER A 603 9.91 -30.23 31.59
C SER A 603 9.28 -31.27 30.67
N ASN A 604 8.76 -30.83 29.52
CA ASN A 604 8.05 -31.65 28.55
C ASN A 604 9.00 -32.27 27.52
N TYR A 605 10.19 -31.68 27.36
CA TYR A 605 11.27 -32.15 26.51
C TYR A 605 12.44 -32.61 27.40
N ARG A 606 13.16 -33.68 27.06
CA ARG A 606 14.26 -34.20 27.89
C ARG A 606 15.51 -33.32 27.71
N VAL A 607 15.52 -32.15 28.36
CA VAL A 607 16.64 -31.19 28.31
C VAL A 607 17.83 -31.67 29.15
N ILE A 608 19.04 -31.32 28.73
CA ILE A 608 20.28 -31.55 29.50
C ILE A 608 20.21 -30.69 30.77
N GLU A 609 20.20 -31.33 31.95
CA GLU A 609 19.89 -30.74 33.26
C GLU A 609 20.57 -29.38 33.49
N SER A 610 19.84 -28.29 33.26
CA SER A 610 20.24 -26.94 33.65
C SER A 610 18.98 -26.23 34.18
N THR A 611 18.83 -26.24 35.51
CA THR A 611 17.75 -25.50 36.16
C THR A 611 18.09 -24.01 36.12
N ASP A 612 17.08 -23.15 35.93
CA ASP A 612 17.22 -21.68 35.88
C ASP A 612 18.19 -21.15 36.96
N GLY A 613 19.24 -20.46 36.52
CA GLY A 613 20.22 -19.84 37.41
C GLY A 613 21.29 -20.78 38.00
N LYS A 614 21.24 -22.11 37.76
CA LYS A 614 22.25 -23.07 38.26
C LYS A 614 23.24 -23.46 37.16
N SER A 615 24.52 -23.24 37.43
CA SER A 615 25.62 -23.69 36.57
C SER A 615 25.79 -25.21 36.66
N THR A 616 25.99 -25.86 35.53
CA THR A 616 26.28 -27.30 35.45
C THR A 616 27.53 -27.55 34.62
N SER A 617 28.23 -28.65 34.91
CA SER A 617 29.42 -29.08 34.17
C SER A 617 29.04 -29.79 32.86
N SER A 618 28.25 -29.11 32.03
CA SER A 618 27.81 -29.57 30.71
C SER A 618 28.36 -28.62 29.65
N ASN A 619 28.79 -29.17 28.52
CA ASN A 619 29.27 -28.41 27.37
C ASN A 619 28.14 -27.88 26.48
N THR A 620 26.89 -28.20 26.83
CA THR A 620 25.71 -27.87 26.06
C THR A 620 24.64 -27.26 26.96
N ALA A 621 24.10 -26.12 26.55
CA ALA A 621 22.91 -25.47 27.09
C ALA A 621 21.77 -25.60 26.08
N GLN A 622 20.57 -25.99 26.52
CA GLN A 622 19.40 -26.13 25.64
C GLN A 622 18.13 -25.69 26.36
N THR A 623 17.18 -25.13 25.62
CA THR A 623 15.84 -24.81 26.12
C THR A 623 14.78 -24.87 25.01
N TYR A 624 13.53 -25.17 25.39
CA TYR A 624 12.34 -25.19 24.54
C TYR A 624 11.32 -24.18 25.05
N ILE A 625 10.75 -23.42 24.11
CA ILE A 625 9.79 -22.36 24.41
C ILE A 625 8.54 -22.57 23.56
N GLY A 626 7.39 -22.54 24.21
CA GLY A 626 6.08 -22.54 23.57
C GLY A 626 5.52 -21.13 23.51
N LEU A 627 5.24 -20.63 22.31
CA LEU A 627 4.52 -19.39 22.09
C LEU A 627 3.03 -19.74 21.98
N ASN A 628 2.23 -19.37 22.98
CA ASN A 628 0.79 -19.60 22.96
C ASN A 628 0.10 -18.53 22.12
N ILE A 629 -0.79 -19.01 21.28
CA ILE A 629 -1.53 -18.27 20.28
C ILE A 629 -3.01 -18.54 20.54
N PRO A 630 -3.82 -17.48 20.79
CA PRO A 630 -5.24 -17.66 21.00
C PRO A 630 -5.92 -18.16 19.72
N GLN A 631 -7.19 -18.58 19.84
CA GLN A 631 -7.99 -18.96 18.69
C GLN A 631 -8.11 -17.80 17.69
N TYR A 632 -8.05 -18.13 16.40
CA TYR A 632 -8.18 -17.19 15.29
C TYR A 632 -8.87 -17.85 14.09
N GLU A 633 -9.39 -17.06 13.15
CA GLU A 633 -10.21 -17.53 12.05
C GLU A 633 -9.55 -17.42 10.67
N THR A 634 -8.79 -16.36 10.41
CA THR A 634 -8.29 -16.03 9.07
C THR A 634 -6.80 -16.25 8.92
N SER A 635 -6.01 -15.57 9.75
CA SER A 635 -4.55 -15.59 9.66
C SER A 635 -3.93 -14.98 10.90
N ILE A 636 -2.72 -15.42 11.19
CA ILE A 636 -1.87 -14.83 12.20
C ILE A 636 -0.52 -14.49 11.63
N PHE A 637 -0.02 -13.33 12.02
CA PHE A 637 1.35 -12.92 11.80
C PHE A 637 2.03 -12.75 13.17
N LEU A 638 3.10 -13.51 13.40
CA LEU A 638 3.92 -13.53 14.60
C LEU A 638 5.32 -13.07 14.23
N ASP A 639 5.90 -12.18 15.01
CA ASP A 639 7.25 -11.70 14.76
C ASP A 639 8.27 -12.00 15.88
N PRO A 640 8.73 -13.27 16.01
CA PRO A 640 9.69 -13.62 17.04
C PRO A 640 11.03 -12.90 16.87
N ASP A 641 11.18 -11.82 17.63
CA ASP A 641 12.42 -11.08 17.75
C ASP A 641 13.45 -11.84 18.60
N PHE A 642 14.05 -12.90 18.04
CA PHE A 642 15.17 -13.61 18.64
C PHE A 642 16.49 -12.87 18.40
N SER A 643 16.80 -11.86 19.21
CA SER A 643 18.11 -11.20 19.14
C SER A 643 19.24 -12.09 19.66
N VAL A 644 19.73 -12.97 18.78
CA VAL A 644 20.77 -13.94 19.12
C VAL A 644 22.16 -13.38 18.93
N LEU A 645 22.76 -13.02 20.06
CA LEU A 645 24.05 -12.38 20.13
C LEU A 645 24.94 -13.18 21.07
N VAL A 646 26.12 -13.54 20.56
CA VAL A 646 27.20 -14.14 21.34
C VAL A 646 27.90 -13.02 22.10
N SER A 647 27.97 -13.12 23.43
CA SER A 647 28.63 -12.10 24.25
C SER A 647 29.58 -12.69 25.29
N ASP A 648 30.67 -11.99 25.61
CA ASP A 648 31.59 -12.36 26.68
C ASP A 648 30.90 -12.21 28.06
N ASP A 649 30.48 -13.32 28.66
CA ASP A 649 29.98 -13.35 30.04
C ASP A 649 30.66 -14.49 30.79
N LYS A 650 31.23 -14.22 31.97
CA LYS A 650 31.96 -15.22 32.75
C LYS A 650 31.00 -15.88 33.74
N PRO A 651 30.52 -17.11 33.53
CA PRO A 651 29.80 -17.84 34.55
C PRO A 651 30.73 -18.08 35.73
N GLN A 652 30.23 -17.91 36.96
CA GLN A 652 30.93 -18.36 38.16
C GLN A 652 30.77 -19.88 38.30
N CYS A 653 31.55 -20.62 37.52
CA CYS A 653 31.67 -22.06 37.67
C CYS A 653 32.53 -22.30 38.91
N LYS A 654 31.90 -22.43 40.08
CA LYS A 654 32.62 -22.76 41.31
C LYS A 654 32.96 -24.26 41.31
N SER A 655 34.03 -24.63 40.62
CA SER A 655 34.70 -25.93 40.78
C SER A 655 35.73 -25.86 41.92
N GLY A 656 35.31 -25.38 43.10
CA GLY A 656 36.16 -25.33 44.29
C GLY A 656 35.33 -25.48 45.56
N LEU A 657 35.80 -26.33 46.49
CA LEU A 657 35.20 -26.44 47.82
C LEU A 657 35.12 -25.05 48.48
N SER A 658 34.02 -24.75 49.16
CA SER A 658 33.90 -23.45 49.84
C SER A 658 35.00 -23.28 50.87
N VAL A 659 35.41 -22.04 51.16
CA VAL A 659 36.42 -21.76 52.20
C VAL A 659 36.03 -22.40 53.54
N GLY A 660 34.73 -22.48 53.85
CA GLY A 660 34.22 -23.19 55.03
C GLY A 660 34.36 -24.72 54.96
N GLN A 661 34.21 -25.33 53.78
CA GLN A 661 34.43 -26.77 53.58
C GLN A 661 35.92 -27.13 53.60
N ILE A 662 36.78 -26.30 53.00
CA ILE A 662 38.24 -26.45 53.08
C ILE A 662 38.69 -26.31 54.54
N ALA A 663 38.20 -25.28 55.25
CA ALA A 663 38.48 -25.11 56.67
C ALA A 663 37.98 -26.32 57.49
N GLY A 664 36.79 -26.84 57.19
CA GLY A 664 36.24 -28.04 57.83
C GLY A 664 37.08 -29.30 57.61
N ILE A 665 37.55 -29.53 56.38
CA ILE A 665 38.40 -30.69 56.05
C ILE A 665 39.78 -30.57 56.72
N VAL A 666 40.39 -29.39 56.68
CA VAL A 666 41.70 -29.16 57.31
C VAL A 666 41.63 -29.33 58.83
N VAL A 667 40.59 -28.77 59.47
CA VAL A 667 40.38 -28.92 60.92
C VAL A 667 40.05 -30.37 61.28
N GLY A 668 39.19 -31.04 60.49
CA GLY A 668 38.85 -32.44 60.70
C GLY A 668 40.05 -33.38 60.59
N ALA A 669 40.90 -33.18 59.58
CA ALA A 669 42.13 -33.95 59.41
C ALA A 669 43.13 -33.71 60.56
N ALA A 670 43.30 -32.46 61.02
CA ALA A 670 44.18 -32.13 62.13
C ALA A 670 43.72 -32.79 63.45
N VAL A 671 42.42 -32.74 63.76
CA VAL A 671 41.85 -33.39 64.94
C VAL A 671 41.99 -34.91 64.86
N PHE A 672 41.76 -35.50 63.69
CA PHE A 672 41.92 -36.94 63.49
C PHE A 672 43.36 -37.40 63.76
N VAL A 673 44.37 -36.68 63.25
CA VAL A 673 45.79 -36.99 63.50
C VAL A 673 46.13 -36.90 64.99
N VAL A 674 45.62 -35.88 65.70
CA VAL A 674 45.83 -35.74 67.16
C VAL A 674 45.19 -36.90 67.93
N ILE A 675 43.97 -37.31 67.58
CA ILE A 675 43.30 -38.44 68.22
C ILE A 675 44.08 -39.74 67.97
N VAL A 676 44.52 -39.99 66.73
CA VAL A 676 45.34 -41.17 66.40
C VAL A 676 46.66 -41.16 67.17
N ALA A 677 47.32 -40.01 67.31
CA ALA A 677 48.55 -39.88 68.09
C ALA A 677 48.34 -40.14 69.59
N ILE A 678 47.23 -39.65 70.17
CA ILE A 678 46.88 -39.89 71.59
C ILE A 678 46.56 -41.36 71.83
N ILE A 679 45.77 -41.99 70.95
CA ILE A 679 45.45 -43.42 71.03
C ILE A 679 46.74 -44.24 70.87
N GLY A 680 47.60 -43.88 69.91
CA GLY A 680 48.91 -44.51 69.72
C GLY A 680 49.79 -44.40 70.97
N ALA A 681 49.89 -43.21 71.56
CA ALA A 681 50.65 -42.99 72.79
C ALA A 681 50.06 -43.74 74.00
N PHE A 682 48.72 -43.83 74.11
CA PHE A 682 48.04 -44.58 75.15
C PHE A 682 48.28 -46.10 75.03
N LEU A 683 48.17 -46.65 73.81
CA LEU A 683 48.47 -48.06 73.55
C LEU A 683 49.95 -48.38 73.79
N LEU A 684 50.86 -47.49 73.38
CA LEU A 684 52.30 -47.62 73.66
C LEU A 684 52.60 -47.57 75.16
N ARG A 685 51.96 -46.66 75.93
CA ARG A 685 52.09 -46.63 77.40
C ARG A 685 51.53 -47.88 78.09
N ARG A 686 50.48 -48.50 77.52
CA ARG A 686 49.88 -49.71 78.09
C ARG A 686 50.74 -50.96 77.84
N LYS A 687 51.53 -50.97 76.76
CA LYS A 687 52.41 -52.10 76.39
C LYS A 687 53.87 -51.92 76.85
N PHE A 688 54.37 -50.69 76.95
CA PHE A 688 55.78 -50.40 77.24
C PHE A 688 55.92 -49.34 78.34
N LYS A 689 56.81 -49.57 79.32
CA LYS A 689 57.32 -48.49 80.18
C LYS A 689 58.43 -47.75 79.42
N ILE A 690 58.20 -46.48 79.13
CA ILE A 690 59.15 -45.63 78.41
C ILE A 690 60.05 -44.95 79.44
N PHE A 691 61.35 -45.22 79.37
CA PHE A 691 62.37 -44.52 80.17
C PHE A 691 63.17 -43.59 79.25
N ILE A 692 63.23 -42.31 79.63
CA ILE A 692 64.06 -41.32 78.96
C ILE A 692 65.31 -41.16 79.81
N ASP A 693 66.44 -41.63 79.28
CA ASP A 693 67.76 -41.52 79.93
C ASP A 693 68.69 -40.74 79.01
N GLY A 694 68.92 -39.46 79.33
CA GLY A 694 69.62 -38.51 78.47
C GLY A 694 68.98 -38.36 77.08
N LYS A 695 69.76 -38.50 76.00
CA LYS A 695 69.31 -38.36 74.60
C LYS A 695 68.79 -39.66 73.96
N LYS A 696 68.55 -40.74 74.72
CA LYS A 696 68.12 -42.04 74.17
C LYS A 696 66.78 -42.48 74.80
N ILE A 697 65.83 -42.88 73.96
CA ILE A 697 64.54 -43.42 74.37
C ILE A 697 64.67 -44.95 74.41
N LYS A 698 64.46 -45.57 75.58
CA LYS A 698 64.38 -47.04 75.73
C LYS A 698 62.95 -47.45 76.07
N MET A 699 62.41 -48.40 75.30
CA MET A 699 61.07 -48.98 75.51
C MET A 699 61.22 -50.41 76.04
N VAL A 700 60.61 -50.73 77.19
CA VAL A 700 60.65 -52.07 77.82
C VAL A 700 59.24 -52.65 77.88
N GLU A 701 59.03 -53.82 77.29
CA GLU A 701 57.71 -54.47 77.18
C GLU A 701 57.25 -54.95 78.57
N ILE A 702 56.01 -54.64 78.93
CA ILE A 702 55.44 -55.02 80.24
C ILE A 702 54.90 -56.45 80.09
N ASN A 703 55.68 -57.45 80.50
CA ASN A 703 55.19 -58.83 80.61
C ASN A 703 54.13 -58.92 81.71
N LYS A 704 52.94 -59.42 81.37
CA LYS A 704 51.90 -59.80 82.33
C LYS A 704 52.39 -60.99 83.15
N SER A 705 52.39 -60.85 84.47
CA SER A 705 52.39 -61.98 85.41
C SER A 705 51.11 -62.78 85.31
#